data_AF-A0A8J4GD97-F1
#
_entry.id   AF-A0A8J4GD97-F1
#
_cell.length_a   1.000
_cell.length_b   1.000
_cell.length_c   1.000
_cell.angle_alpha   90.00
_cell.angle_beta   90.00
_cell.angle_gamma   90.00
#
_symmetry.space_group_name_H-M   'P 1'
#
loop_
_entity.id
_entity.type
_entity.pdbx_description
1 polymer ?
#
loop_
_entity_poly.entity_id
_entity_poly.type
_entity_poly.pdbx_seq_one_letter_code
_entity_poly.pdbx_strand_id
1 'polypeptide(L)'
;MDENLKRIVSEVTRLCRERGDKVDQFVAAYVASLEDGCGSLETVVPGLHLDGKIPAEAVALIGKHVAGILSRGNDPRLKTAIMQVLMEAAYKQQRELIEKETAEQQERAGMLQRAVTGPRALKGNSAEAYDKFYKLVLEAVCVEAGMELAVQDPAANAEVRAALESVFPVSAVARFLTLSEEERLAQLSELARITTGICLYNRSLGQGGSALPAAASSYLPQAQRLLRDLNRCRAEVTEQMSKLLAMVAKLPPPVATDTDAPAAAAGSEEELRRALLHAEVLNRGQALQLYESLFADLQEGLEAAQQLDAELEHTLVQVHESVGQSAAVSKDMVYPLFDRLGALHTGLHQELRMLVVRQRLYDELTELSALPPGSLLLTSQPPGRTTGSRSSSTQTASSTAAAVDALSEQLNETTLAGLDALQGGELEYIRPISHTQLQPGLALAGFCAGTLARRPTGRYPLLRRANPQLGYLAYQDKVYGFATNADMQAFLADPTGCLAALEAAIKKEPLLARPLGLPPPKPSADVHAVLQAMSGTLKVDFGCQTPVHFVERYIDKNYEWNVWALRRRALALANLRGKATHSTQTAESHFKRENETQVWRPREATVQTKVAKGQSMPRKLQYVQGLRGAADVKMNVVRLELDLGQPHQH
;
A
#
# COMPACT_ATOMS: atom_id res chain seq x y z
N MET A 1 9.67 21.28 -11.24
CA MET A 1 9.51 20.37 -10.09
C MET A 1 9.76 18.92 -10.46
N ASP A 2 8.83 18.24 -11.13
CA ASP A 2 8.89 16.77 -11.35
C ASP A 2 10.16 16.27 -12.05
N GLU A 3 10.64 16.98 -13.09
CA GLU A 3 11.89 16.59 -13.76
C GLU A 3 13.13 16.76 -12.88
N ASN A 4 13.17 17.82 -12.07
CA ASN A 4 14.30 18.08 -11.18
C ASN A 4 14.36 17.04 -10.05
N LEU A 5 13.20 16.74 -9.47
CA LEU A 5 13.08 15.71 -8.43
C LEU A 5 13.50 14.34 -8.99
N LYS A 6 13.05 13.97 -10.20
CA LYS A 6 13.49 12.73 -10.88
C LYS A 6 15.01 12.67 -11.09
N ARG A 7 15.64 13.78 -11.46
CA ARG A 7 17.11 13.86 -11.62
C ARG A 7 17.83 13.68 -10.28
N ILE A 8 17.36 14.34 -9.22
CA ILE A 8 17.91 14.21 -7.87
C ILE A 8 17.75 12.76 -7.39
N VAL A 9 16.56 12.16 -7.51
CA VAL A 9 16.28 10.77 -7.10
C VAL A 9 17.14 9.79 -7.88
N SER A 10 17.33 9.98 -9.19
CA SER A 10 18.22 9.14 -10.00
C SER A 10 19.65 9.18 -9.46
N GLU A 11 20.15 10.37 -9.14
CA GLU A 11 21.51 10.55 -8.62
C GLU A 11 21.67 9.98 -7.20
N VAL A 12 20.69 10.21 -6.31
CA VAL A 12 20.66 9.61 -4.96
C VAL A 12 20.64 8.08 -5.06
N THR A 13 19.79 7.53 -5.92
CA THR A 13 19.68 6.08 -6.12
C THR A 13 20.99 5.50 -6.65
N ARG A 14 21.66 6.19 -7.57
CA ARG A 14 22.99 5.81 -8.07
C ARG A 14 24.02 5.77 -6.94
N LEU A 15 24.11 6.84 -6.14
CA LEU A 15 25.06 6.95 -5.03
C LEU A 15 24.79 5.92 -3.91
N CYS A 16 23.53 5.67 -3.56
CA CYS A 16 23.17 4.65 -2.58
C CYS A 16 23.54 3.24 -3.09
N ARG A 17 23.30 2.94 -4.37
CA ARG A 17 23.70 1.66 -4.99
C ARG A 17 25.22 1.47 -5.01
N GLU A 18 25.98 2.51 -5.32
CA GLU A 18 27.45 2.48 -5.27
C GLU A 18 27.98 2.16 -3.86
N ARG A 19 27.23 2.52 -2.81
CA ARG A 19 27.54 2.21 -1.41
C ARG A 19 27.02 0.84 -0.95
N GLY A 20 26.19 0.17 -1.76
CA GLY A 20 25.53 -1.10 -1.40
C GLY A 20 24.20 -0.94 -0.64
N ASP A 21 23.70 0.29 -0.48
CA ASP A 21 22.43 0.57 0.19
C ASP A 21 21.25 0.42 -0.78
N LYS A 22 20.25 -0.38 -0.40
CA LYS A 22 18.98 -0.48 -1.14
C LYS A 22 18.00 0.54 -0.58
N VAL A 23 17.70 1.58 -1.37
CA VAL A 23 16.75 2.63 -0.99
C VAL A 23 15.60 2.67 -1.99
N ASP A 24 14.39 2.81 -1.47
CA ASP A 24 13.18 3.01 -2.27
C ASP A 24 13.14 4.42 -2.88
N GLN A 25 12.65 4.52 -4.12
CA GLN A 25 12.62 5.78 -4.87
C GLN A 25 11.69 6.82 -4.22
N PHE A 26 10.57 6.37 -3.64
CA PHE A 26 9.62 7.25 -2.94
C PHE A 26 10.25 7.83 -1.68
N VAL A 27 11.04 7.02 -0.95
CA VAL A 27 11.77 7.49 0.24
C VAL A 27 12.80 8.55 -0.15
N ALA A 28 13.60 8.31 -1.20
CA ALA A 28 14.58 9.29 -1.67
C ALA A 28 13.93 10.61 -2.12
N ALA A 29 12.81 10.53 -2.83
CA ALA A 29 12.07 11.70 -3.31
C ALA A 29 11.47 12.51 -2.16
N TYR A 30 10.88 11.83 -1.17
CA TYR A 30 10.28 12.50 -0.03
C TYR A 30 11.32 13.16 0.88
N VAL A 31 12.42 12.47 1.19
CA VAL A 31 13.50 13.07 2.00
C VAL A 31 14.07 14.31 1.30
N ALA A 32 14.30 14.26 -0.02
CA ALA A 32 14.74 15.44 -0.76
C ALA A 32 13.73 16.61 -0.66
N SER A 33 12.44 16.31 -0.68
CA SER A 33 11.37 17.31 -0.57
C SER A 33 11.21 17.88 0.84
N LEU A 34 11.46 17.07 1.88
CA LEU A 34 11.49 17.51 3.27
C LEU A 34 12.67 18.45 3.54
N GLU A 35 13.86 18.10 3.04
CA GLU A 35 15.06 18.94 3.19
C GLU A 35 14.91 20.29 2.49
N ASP A 36 14.18 20.34 1.36
CA ASP A 36 13.76 21.60 0.72
C ASP A 36 12.75 22.38 1.57
N GLY A 37 11.79 21.67 2.18
CA GLY A 37 10.81 22.24 3.10
C GLY A 37 11.46 22.96 4.28
N CYS A 38 12.50 22.37 4.85
CA CYS A 38 13.25 22.90 6.00
C CYS A 38 14.26 24.01 5.63
N GLY A 39 14.49 24.29 4.35
CA GLY A 39 15.55 25.21 3.89
C GLY A 39 16.97 24.64 4.04
N SER A 40 17.12 23.35 4.37
CA SER A 40 18.41 22.68 4.50
C SER A 40 19.17 22.67 3.18
N LEU A 41 18.47 22.49 2.05
CA LEU A 41 19.07 22.55 0.72
C LEU A 41 19.61 23.94 0.35
N GLU A 42 19.04 25.02 0.89
CA GLU A 42 19.56 26.38 0.67
C GLU A 42 20.93 26.59 1.33
N THR A 43 21.21 25.86 2.42
CA THR A 43 22.54 25.89 3.07
C THR A 43 23.61 25.19 2.23
N VAL A 44 23.21 24.17 1.46
CA VAL A 44 24.09 23.39 0.58
C VAL A 44 24.28 24.10 -0.76
N VAL A 45 23.20 24.70 -1.29
CA VAL A 45 23.20 25.45 -2.55
C VAL A 45 22.45 26.78 -2.34
N PRO A 46 23.17 27.90 -2.15
CA PRO A 46 22.55 29.21 -1.96
C PRO A 46 21.68 29.62 -3.15
N GLY A 47 20.44 30.04 -2.91
CA GLY A 47 19.50 30.52 -3.93
C GLY A 47 18.76 29.42 -4.72
N LEU A 48 18.78 28.18 -4.24
CA LEU A 48 18.07 27.05 -4.84
C LEU A 48 16.55 27.27 -4.81
N HIS A 49 15.91 27.25 -5.99
CA HIS A 49 14.46 27.13 -6.12
C HIS A 49 14.17 25.89 -6.97
N LEU A 50 13.54 24.86 -6.38
CA LEU A 50 13.24 23.59 -7.08
C LEU A 50 12.32 23.76 -8.30
N ASP A 51 11.63 24.89 -8.39
CA ASP A 51 10.78 25.28 -9.52
C ASP A 51 11.57 25.66 -10.78
N GLY A 52 12.85 26.05 -10.65
CA GLY A 52 13.74 26.45 -11.75
C GLY A 52 14.58 25.32 -12.35
N LYS A 53 15.31 25.58 -13.44
CA LYS A 53 16.29 24.60 -13.97
C LYS A 53 17.49 24.49 -13.02
N ILE A 54 17.70 23.31 -12.46
CA ILE A 54 18.83 23.05 -11.55
C ILE A 54 20.06 22.60 -12.39
N PRO A 55 21.24 23.22 -12.20
CA PRO A 55 22.46 22.79 -12.88
C PRO A 55 22.89 21.39 -12.40
N ALA A 56 23.55 20.63 -13.27
CA ALA A 56 23.97 19.25 -12.96
C ALA A 56 24.88 19.15 -11.72
N GLU A 57 25.71 20.18 -11.49
CA GLU A 57 26.59 20.26 -10.31
C GLU A 57 25.78 20.38 -9.00
N ALA A 58 24.72 21.19 -8.99
CA ALA A 58 23.85 21.32 -7.82
C ALA A 58 23.08 20.01 -7.56
N VAL A 59 22.62 19.31 -8.62
CA VAL A 59 21.99 17.99 -8.47
C VAL A 59 22.95 16.98 -7.82
N ALA A 60 24.23 16.98 -8.19
CA ALA A 60 25.24 16.11 -7.59
C ALA A 60 25.51 16.44 -6.11
N LEU A 61 25.53 17.73 -5.74
CA LEU A 61 25.70 18.16 -4.35
C LEU A 61 24.51 17.78 -3.47
N ILE A 62 23.29 18.05 -3.95
CA ILE A 62 22.05 17.64 -3.28
C ILE A 62 21.99 16.12 -3.16
N GLY A 63 22.32 15.40 -4.24
CA GLY A 63 22.35 13.95 -4.26
C GLY A 63 23.30 13.36 -3.22
N LYS A 64 24.52 13.92 -3.07
CA LYS A 64 25.48 13.51 -2.03
C LYS A 64 24.95 13.78 -0.62
N HIS A 65 24.32 14.93 -0.39
CA HIS A 65 23.75 15.30 0.91
C HIS A 65 22.63 14.34 1.31
N VAL A 66 21.64 14.16 0.45
CA VAL A 66 20.50 13.26 0.69
C VAL A 66 20.95 11.81 0.83
N ALA A 67 21.87 11.33 -0.01
CA ALA A 67 22.45 9.99 0.15
C ALA A 67 23.19 9.82 1.49
N GLY A 68 23.81 10.89 2.01
CA GLY A 68 24.42 10.89 3.34
C GLY A 68 23.41 10.74 4.48
N ILE A 69 22.22 11.34 4.35
CA ILE A 69 21.11 11.17 5.30
C ILE A 69 20.58 9.74 5.24
N LEU A 70 20.35 9.22 4.02
CA LEU A 70 19.79 7.88 3.80
C LEU A 70 20.69 6.76 4.30
N SER A 71 22.02 6.95 4.29
CA SER A 71 22.96 5.97 4.88
C SER A 71 22.85 5.88 6.42
N ARG A 72 22.15 6.80 7.09
CA ARG A 72 21.89 6.76 8.55
C ARG A 72 20.60 5.99 8.86
N GLY A 73 20.55 4.70 8.52
CA GLY A 73 19.34 3.88 8.66
C GLY A 73 18.74 3.75 10.08
N ASN A 74 19.51 4.08 11.12
CA ASN A 74 19.06 4.07 12.51
C ASN A 74 18.52 5.42 13.01
N ASP A 75 18.49 6.47 12.19
CA ASP A 75 17.96 7.78 12.57
C ASP A 75 16.43 7.72 12.72
N PRO A 76 15.86 8.05 13.90
CA PRO A 76 14.41 8.06 14.11
C PRO A 76 13.65 9.06 13.21
N ARG A 77 14.28 10.17 12.80
CA ARG A 77 13.64 11.12 11.86
C ARG A 77 13.47 10.48 10.49
N LEU A 78 14.51 9.81 9.99
CA LEU A 78 14.45 9.07 8.72
C LEU A 78 13.40 7.94 8.79
N LYS A 79 13.35 7.19 9.88
CA LYS A 79 12.32 6.16 10.08
C LYS A 79 10.89 6.71 10.03
N THR A 80 10.69 7.91 10.57
CA THR A 80 9.39 8.59 10.49
C THR A 80 9.04 8.95 9.06
N ALA A 81 10.01 9.50 8.31
CA ALA A 81 9.82 9.82 6.90
C ALA A 81 9.51 8.57 6.05
N ILE A 82 10.25 7.48 6.28
CA ILE A 82 10.03 6.17 5.64
C ILE A 82 8.61 5.69 5.93
N MET A 83 8.19 5.69 7.20
CA MET A 83 6.87 5.21 7.60
C MET A 83 5.74 6.04 7.00
N GLN A 84 5.90 7.36 6.89
CA GLN A 84 4.89 8.24 6.28
C GLN A 84 4.70 7.95 4.78
N VAL A 85 5.79 7.74 4.04
CA VAL A 85 5.74 7.56 2.58
C VAL A 85 5.37 6.15 2.19
N LEU A 86 6.00 5.15 2.81
CA LEU A 86 5.79 3.77 2.42
C LEU A 86 4.38 3.30 2.78
N MET A 87 3.81 3.78 3.90
CA MET A 87 2.40 3.50 4.19
C MET A 87 1.47 4.15 3.16
N GLU A 88 1.71 5.39 2.74
CA GLU A 88 0.89 6.03 1.71
C GLU A 88 1.04 5.34 0.35
N ALA A 89 2.26 4.93 0.00
CA ALA A 89 2.51 4.12 -1.19
C ALA A 89 1.77 2.77 -1.13
N ALA A 90 1.76 2.11 0.04
CA ALA A 90 1.04 0.87 0.26
C ALA A 90 -0.48 1.06 0.15
N TYR A 91 -1.05 2.11 0.75
CA TYR A 91 -2.47 2.46 0.58
C TYR A 91 -2.83 2.68 -0.89
N LYS A 92 -2.03 3.47 -1.61
CA LYS A 92 -2.24 3.72 -3.03
C LYS A 92 -2.15 2.44 -3.86
N GLN A 93 -1.14 1.61 -3.61
CA GLN A 93 -0.96 0.34 -4.32
C GLN A 93 -2.14 -0.61 -4.08
N GLN A 94 -2.62 -0.75 -2.83
CA GLN A 94 -3.77 -1.60 -2.56
C GLN A 94 -5.05 -1.07 -3.23
N ARG A 95 -5.26 0.26 -3.26
CA ARG A 95 -6.38 0.86 -3.99
C ARG A 95 -6.31 0.57 -5.49
N GLU A 96 -5.15 0.80 -6.12
CA GLU A 96 -4.95 0.52 -7.55
C GLU A 96 -5.14 -0.97 -7.88
N LEU A 97 -4.73 -1.87 -6.98
CA LEU A 97 -4.99 -3.31 -7.13
C LEU A 97 -6.48 -3.64 -7.10
N ILE A 98 -7.24 -3.07 -6.16
CA ILE A 98 -8.70 -3.26 -6.08
C ILE A 98 -9.39 -2.67 -7.31
N GLU A 99 -9.02 -1.47 -7.72
CA GLU A 99 -9.57 -0.81 -8.92
C GLU A 99 -9.28 -1.63 -10.18
N LYS A 100 -8.06 -2.18 -10.29
CA LYS A 100 -7.70 -3.04 -11.41
C LYS A 100 -8.48 -4.36 -11.40
N GLU A 101 -8.54 -5.05 -10.26
CA GLU A 101 -9.32 -6.29 -10.13
C GLU A 101 -10.81 -6.06 -10.43
N THR A 102 -11.39 -4.96 -9.93
CA THR A 102 -12.78 -4.62 -10.18
C THR A 102 -13.02 -4.23 -11.64
N ALA A 103 -12.09 -3.52 -12.28
CA ALA A 103 -12.17 -3.19 -13.70
C ALA A 103 -12.06 -4.45 -14.59
N GLU A 104 -11.14 -5.37 -14.29
CA GLU A 104 -11.01 -6.65 -15.00
C GLU A 104 -12.29 -7.50 -14.85
N GLN A 105 -12.84 -7.55 -13.63
CA GLN A 105 -14.10 -8.26 -13.36
C GLN A 105 -15.28 -7.61 -14.11
N GLN A 106 -15.38 -6.28 -14.14
CA GLN A 106 -16.39 -5.54 -14.88
C GLN A 106 -16.25 -5.68 -16.40
N GLU A 107 -15.02 -5.72 -16.93
CA GLU A 107 -14.78 -5.94 -18.36
C GLU A 107 -15.25 -7.35 -18.77
N ARG A 108 -14.90 -8.36 -17.97
CA ARG A 108 -15.33 -9.75 -18.20
C ARG A 108 -16.84 -9.90 -18.09
N ALA A 109 -17.45 -9.36 -17.03
CA ALA A 109 -18.89 -9.30 -16.86
C ALA A 109 -19.55 -8.64 -18.07
N GLY A 110 -19.07 -7.46 -18.48
CA GLY A 110 -19.58 -6.73 -19.63
C GLY A 110 -19.44 -7.46 -20.98
N MET A 111 -18.39 -8.26 -21.17
CA MET A 111 -18.25 -9.14 -22.34
C MET A 111 -19.30 -10.25 -22.36
N LEU A 112 -19.52 -10.91 -21.22
CA LEU A 112 -20.51 -11.98 -21.08
C LEU A 112 -21.95 -11.43 -21.17
N GLN A 113 -22.22 -10.30 -20.52
CA GLN A 113 -23.49 -9.59 -20.63
C GLN A 113 -23.82 -9.30 -22.10
N ARG A 114 -22.90 -8.66 -22.85
CA ARG A 114 -23.11 -8.39 -24.29
C ARG A 114 -23.31 -9.66 -25.11
N ALA A 115 -22.66 -10.77 -24.75
CA ALA A 115 -22.85 -12.05 -25.43
C ALA A 115 -24.24 -12.66 -25.15
N VAL A 116 -24.78 -12.48 -23.93
CA VAL A 116 -26.09 -12.98 -23.50
C VAL A 116 -27.23 -12.08 -24.01
N THR A 117 -27.08 -10.76 -23.91
CA THR A 117 -28.15 -9.79 -24.17
C THR A 117 -28.23 -9.36 -25.64
N GLY A 118 -27.12 -9.46 -26.37
CA GLY A 118 -26.98 -8.92 -27.72
C GLY A 118 -27.90 -9.55 -28.78
N PRO A 119 -28.06 -8.89 -29.95
CA PRO A 119 -29.00 -9.29 -30.99
C PRO A 119 -28.66 -10.62 -31.69
N ARG A 120 -27.46 -11.17 -31.47
CA ARG A 120 -26.98 -12.46 -32.01
C ARG A 120 -26.70 -13.49 -30.92
N ALA A 121 -27.27 -13.32 -29.73
CA ALA A 121 -27.00 -14.15 -28.57
C ALA A 121 -27.28 -15.65 -28.81
N LEU A 122 -28.34 -15.97 -29.58
CA LEU A 122 -28.63 -17.34 -30.02
C LEU A 122 -28.34 -17.51 -31.52
N LYS A 123 -27.51 -18.49 -31.89
CA LYS A 123 -27.26 -18.89 -33.29
C LYS A 123 -27.99 -20.19 -33.62
N GLY A 124 -29.19 -20.07 -34.19
CA GLY A 124 -30.00 -21.21 -34.64
C GLY A 124 -31.06 -21.65 -33.63
N ASN A 125 -31.97 -22.54 -34.06
CA ASN A 125 -33.14 -22.99 -33.29
C ASN A 125 -33.08 -24.48 -32.87
N SER A 126 -31.87 -25.06 -32.77
CA SER A 126 -31.68 -26.45 -32.35
C SER A 126 -31.56 -26.58 -30.84
N ALA A 127 -31.90 -27.74 -30.28
CA ALA A 127 -31.72 -28.04 -28.85
C ALA A 127 -30.26 -27.81 -28.38
N GLU A 128 -29.28 -28.16 -29.22
CA GLU A 128 -27.86 -27.89 -28.95
C GLU A 128 -27.52 -26.40 -28.89
N ALA A 129 -28.22 -25.54 -29.64
CA ALA A 129 -28.03 -24.09 -29.59
C ALA A 129 -28.58 -23.51 -28.29
N TYR A 130 -29.74 -23.99 -27.83
CA TYR A 130 -30.31 -23.63 -26.53
C TYR A 130 -29.39 -24.05 -25.37
N ASP A 131 -28.83 -25.27 -25.40
CA ASP A 131 -27.90 -25.74 -24.38
C ASP A 131 -26.59 -24.91 -24.34
N LYS A 132 -26.04 -24.55 -25.50
CA LYS A 132 -24.85 -23.70 -25.58
C LYS A 132 -25.13 -22.30 -25.02
N PHE A 133 -26.29 -21.72 -25.35
CA PHE A 133 -26.69 -20.44 -24.80
C PHE A 133 -26.91 -20.50 -23.29
N TYR A 134 -27.54 -21.57 -22.80
CA TYR A 134 -27.77 -21.76 -21.37
C TYR A 134 -26.46 -21.86 -20.58
N LYS A 135 -25.44 -22.54 -21.12
CA LYS A 135 -24.08 -22.54 -20.53
C LYS A 135 -23.46 -21.15 -20.47
N LEU A 136 -23.69 -20.33 -21.49
CA LEU A 136 -23.21 -18.94 -21.53
C LEU A 136 -23.94 -18.06 -20.50
N VAL A 137 -25.25 -18.25 -20.30
CA VAL A 137 -26.01 -17.60 -19.22
C VAL A 137 -25.49 -18.03 -17.85
N LEU A 138 -25.22 -19.33 -17.65
CA LEU A 138 -24.64 -19.84 -16.41
C LEU A 138 -23.28 -19.20 -16.11
N GLU A 139 -22.39 -19.10 -17.11
CA GLU A 139 -21.10 -18.44 -16.94
C GLU A 139 -21.25 -16.95 -16.60
N ALA A 140 -22.18 -16.25 -17.26
CA ALA A 140 -22.49 -14.86 -16.95
C ALA A 140 -23.01 -14.69 -15.51
N VAL A 141 -23.95 -15.53 -15.09
CA VAL A 141 -24.49 -15.56 -13.71
C VAL A 141 -23.39 -15.81 -12.68
N CYS A 142 -22.49 -16.75 -12.94
CA CYS A 142 -21.36 -17.02 -12.04
C CYS A 142 -20.42 -15.82 -11.91
N VAL A 143 -20.12 -15.11 -13.00
CA VAL A 143 -19.24 -13.94 -12.98
C VAL A 143 -19.91 -12.76 -12.26
N GLU A 144 -21.17 -12.47 -12.55
CA GLU A 144 -21.97 -11.44 -11.85
C GLU A 144 -22.07 -11.71 -10.35
N ALA A 145 -22.26 -12.97 -9.97
CA ALA A 145 -22.35 -13.38 -8.57
C ALA A 145 -21.00 -13.46 -7.84
N GLY A 146 -19.87 -13.25 -8.52
CA GLY A 146 -18.53 -13.43 -7.94
C GLY A 146 -18.16 -14.90 -7.66
N MET A 147 -18.84 -15.86 -8.29
CA MET A 147 -18.64 -17.30 -8.16
C MET A 147 -17.83 -17.88 -9.34
N GLU A 148 -16.82 -17.18 -9.84
CA GLU A 148 -16.06 -17.61 -11.04
C GLU A 148 -15.39 -18.98 -10.88
N LEU A 149 -14.95 -19.30 -9.66
CA LEU A 149 -14.36 -20.61 -9.33
C LEU A 149 -15.37 -21.75 -9.50
N ALA A 150 -16.65 -21.49 -9.30
CA ALA A 150 -17.72 -22.48 -9.49
C ALA A 150 -17.89 -22.89 -10.96
N VAL A 151 -17.39 -22.09 -11.92
CA VAL A 151 -17.39 -22.49 -13.33
C VAL A 151 -16.45 -23.66 -13.58
N GLN A 152 -15.33 -23.74 -12.84
CA GLN A 152 -14.28 -24.74 -13.03
C GLN A 152 -14.49 -26.00 -12.20
N ASP A 153 -15.02 -25.87 -10.98
CA ASP A 153 -15.31 -27.01 -10.10
C ASP A 153 -16.63 -27.69 -10.49
N PRO A 154 -16.62 -28.99 -10.87
CA PRO A 154 -17.83 -29.69 -11.30
C PRO A 154 -18.93 -29.77 -10.22
N ALA A 155 -18.57 -29.85 -8.94
CA ALA A 155 -19.55 -29.93 -7.85
C ALA A 155 -20.27 -28.59 -7.67
N ALA A 156 -19.49 -27.51 -7.55
CA ALA A 156 -20.00 -26.15 -7.50
C ALA A 156 -20.78 -25.76 -8.76
N ASN A 157 -20.32 -26.17 -9.95
CA ASN A 157 -21.01 -25.90 -11.20
C ASN A 157 -22.40 -26.55 -11.22
N ALA A 158 -22.50 -27.81 -10.78
CA ALA A 158 -23.77 -28.51 -10.70
C ALA A 158 -24.73 -27.85 -9.70
N GLU A 159 -24.21 -27.34 -8.58
CA GLU A 159 -24.98 -26.60 -7.57
C GLU A 159 -25.56 -25.30 -8.14
N VAL A 160 -24.73 -24.43 -8.73
CA VAL A 160 -25.19 -23.16 -9.33
C VAL A 160 -26.13 -23.42 -10.50
N ARG A 161 -25.85 -24.44 -11.30
CA ARG A 161 -26.72 -24.83 -12.42
C ARG A 161 -28.10 -25.27 -11.94
N ALA A 162 -28.18 -26.09 -10.89
CA ALA A 162 -29.45 -26.53 -10.34
C ALA A 162 -30.25 -25.36 -9.75
N ALA A 163 -29.57 -24.44 -9.05
CA ALA A 163 -30.18 -23.20 -8.56
C ALA A 163 -30.71 -22.33 -9.72
N LEU A 164 -29.92 -22.14 -10.78
CA LEU A 164 -30.34 -21.38 -11.95
C LEU A 164 -31.52 -22.05 -12.68
N GLU A 165 -31.51 -23.38 -12.87
CA GLU A 165 -32.59 -24.11 -13.52
C GLU A 165 -33.93 -24.00 -12.77
N SER A 166 -33.89 -23.78 -11.44
CA SER A 166 -35.09 -23.59 -10.62
C SER A 166 -35.79 -22.23 -10.86
N VAL A 167 -35.04 -21.20 -11.25
CA VAL A 167 -35.53 -19.85 -11.52
C VAL A 167 -35.72 -19.61 -13.02
N PHE A 168 -34.78 -20.10 -13.81
CA PHE A 168 -34.67 -19.92 -15.24
C PHE A 168 -34.49 -21.28 -15.93
N PRO A 169 -35.58 -22.05 -16.15
CA PRO A 169 -35.50 -23.32 -16.84
C PRO A 169 -35.13 -23.11 -18.32
N VAL A 170 -34.57 -24.13 -18.97
CA VAL A 170 -34.19 -24.08 -20.40
C VAL A 170 -35.38 -23.69 -21.31
N SER A 171 -36.62 -24.04 -20.92
CA SER A 171 -37.84 -23.64 -21.63
C SER A 171 -38.12 -22.12 -21.59
N ALA A 172 -37.60 -21.40 -20.59
CA ALA A 172 -37.76 -19.95 -20.47
C ALA A 172 -36.81 -19.15 -21.37
N VAL A 173 -35.80 -19.79 -21.97
CA VAL A 173 -34.81 -19.14 -22.86
C VAL A 173 -35.48 -18.47 -24.06
N ALA A 174 -36.49 -19.12 -24.67
CA ALA A 174 -37.18 -18.55 -25.82
C ALA A 174 -37.88 -17.22 -25.48
N ARG A 175 -38.49 -17.11 -24.29
CA ARG A 175 -39.11 -15.88 -23.79
C ARG A 175 -38.08 -14.82 -23.42
N PHE A 176 -36.96 -15.22 -22.83
CA PHE A 176 -35.85 -14.31 -22.52
C PHE A 176 -35.33 -13.60 -23.78
N LEU A 177 -35.23 -14.34 -24.89
CA LEU A 177 -34.79 -13.81 -26.18
C LEU A 177 -35.80 -12.89 -26.88
N THR A 178 -37.04 -12.76 -26.38
CA THR A 178 -38.00 -11.77 -26.90
C THR A 178 -37.93 -10.41 -26.20
N LEU A 179 -37.29 -10.34 -25.02
CA LEU A 179 -37.15 -9.11 -24.26
C LEU A 179 -36.18 -8.12 -24.93
N SER A 180 -36.28 -6.85 -24.58
CA SER A 180 -35.32 -5.82 -24.99
C SER A 180 -33.94 -6.06 -24.35
N GLU A 181 -32.88 -5.44 -24.90
CA GLU A 181 -31.52 -5.59 -24.35
C GLU A 181 -31.42 -5.09 -22.90
N GLU A 182 -32.08 -3.98 -22.58
CA GLU A 182 -32.13 -3.40 -21.23
C GLU A 182 -32.83 -4.34 -20.24
N GLU A 183 -33.98 -4.89 -20.62
CA GLU A 183 -34.72 -5.86 -19.79
C GLU A 183 -33.92 -7.15 -19.56
N ARG A 184 -33.21 -7.65 -20.59
CA ARG A 184 -32.35 -8.83 -20.44
C ARG A 184 -31.20 -8.58 -19.48
N LEU A 185 -30.61 -7.39 -19.50
CA LEU A 185 -29.52 -7.03 -18.60
C LEU A 185 -30.02 -6.96 -17.16
N ALA A 186 -31.14 -6.27 -16.93
CA ALA A 186 -31.78 -6.20 -15.62
C ALA A 186 -32.12 -7.61 -15.11
N GLN A 187 -32.76 -8.44 -15.95
CA GLN A 187 -33.11 -9.81 -15.59
C GLN A 187 -31.87 -10.68 -15.32
N LEU A 188 -30.77 -10.52 -16.06
CA LEU A 188 -29.54 -11.27 -15.82
C LEU A 188 -28.93 -10.93 -14.45
N SER A 189 -28.94 -9.65 -14.06
CA SER A 189 -28.48 -9.22 -12.73
C SER A 189 -29.35 -9.77 -11.60
N GLU A 190 -30.67 -9.81 -11.80
CA GLU A 190 -31.64 -10.40 -10.87
C GLU A 190 -31.44 -11.91 -10.76
N LEU A 191 -31.27 -12.61 -11.90
CA LEU A 191 -30.97 -14.04 -11.92
C LEU A 191 -29.70 -14.37 -11.14
N ALA A 192 -28.67 -13.54 -11.23
CA ALA A 192 -27.44 -13.74 -10.47
C ALA A 192 -27.70 -13.69 -8.96
N ARG A 193 -28.39 -12.65 -8.48
CA ARG A 193 -28.70 -12.48 -7.05
C ARG A 193 -29.62 -13.57 -6.51
N ILE A 194 -30.70 -13.90 -7.22
CA ILE A 194 -31.62 -14.97 -6.82
C ILE A 194 -30.89 -16.32 -6.80
N THR A 195 -30.07 -16.63 -7.81
CA THR A 195 -29.30 -17.88 -7.85
C THR A 195 -28.36 -17.97 -6.63
N THR A 196 -27.64 -16.90 -6.30
CA THR A 196 -26.82 -16.83 -5.08
C THR A 196 -27.65 -17.04 -3.81
N GLY A 197 -28.83 -16.41 -3.72
CA GLY A 197 -29.76 -16.60 -2.60
C GLY A 197 -30.21 -18.06 -2.42
N ILE A 198 -30.50 -18.76 -3.51
CA ILE A 198 -30.89 -20.18 -3.48
C ILE A 198 -29.71 -21.05 -3.04
N CYS A 199 -28.49 -20.80 -3.54
CA CYS A 199 -27.31 -21.50 -3.07
C CYS A 199 -27.06 -21.28 -1.56
N LEU A 200 -27.29 -20.07 -1.05
CA LEU A 200 -27.17 -19.76 0.39
C LEU A 200 -28.19 -20.52 1.21
N TYR A 201 -29.43 -20.59 0.73
CA TYR A 201 -30.48 -21.38 1.37
C TYR A 201 -30.16 -22.88 1.35
N ASN A 202 -29.74 -23.44 0.22
CA ASN A 202 -29.34 -24.85 0.12
C ASN A 202 -28.16 -25.19 1.06
N ARG A 203 -27.21 -24.25 1.21
CA ARG A 203 -26.14 -24.36 2.20
C ARG A 203 -26.68 -24.40 3.62
N SER A 204 -27.67 -23.57 3.97
CA SER A 204 -28.28 -23.56 5.30
C SER A 204 -29.00 -24.88 5.65
N LEU A 205 -29.49 -25.62 4.63
CA LEU A 205 -30.07 -26.96 4.77
C LEU A 205 -29.02 -28.09 4.81
N GLY A 206 -27.73 -27.78 4.64
CA GLY A 206 -26.66 -28.78 4.51
C GLY A 206 -26.68 -29.54 3.17
N GLN A 207 -27.42 -29.06 2.17
CA GLN A 207 -27.58 -29.67 0.85
C GLN A 207 -26.73 -28.99 -0.25
N GLY A 208 -25.82 -28.08 0.14
CA GLY A 208 -24.98 -27.30 -0.78
C GLY A 208 -23.95 -26.44 -0.05
N GLY A 209 -23.42 -25.44 -0.73
CA GLY A 209 -22.43 -24.48 -0.23
C GLY A 209 -21.04 -24.64 -0.81
N SER A 210 -20.86 -25.49 -1.82
CA SER A 210 -19.57 -25.68 -2.51
C SER A 210 -19.23 -24.51 -3.43
N ALA A 211 -20.24 -23.87 -4.02
CA ALA A 211 -20.07 -22.72 -4.91
C ALA A 211 -19.81 -21.39 -4.19
N LEU A 212 -20.19 -21.30 -2.91
CA LEU A 212 -20.16 -20.05 -2.16
C LEU A 212 -18.92 -19.99 -1.25
N PRO A 213 -18.06 -18.97 -1.39
CA PRO A 213 -16.97 -18.77 -0.45
C PRO A 213 -17.51 -18.61 0.98
N ALA A 214 -16.75 -19.10 1.96
CA ALA A 214 -17.11 -19.05 3.37
C ALA A 214 -16.99 -17.62 3.96
N ALA A 215 -17.61 -16.62 3.33
CA ALA A 215 -17.35 -15.21 3.59
C ALA A 215 -17.68 -14.80 5.04
N ALA A 216 -18.93 -15.02 5.49
CA ALA A 216 -19.38 -14.71 6.86
C ALA A 216 -18.53 -15.40 7.94
N SER A 217 -18.46 -16.74 7.84
CA SER A 217 -17.78 -17.61 8.80
C SER A 217 -16.28 -17.37 8.89
N SER A 218 -15.68 -16.81 7.83
CA SER A 218 -14.24 -16.51 7.80
C SER A 218 -13.94 -15.07 8.19
N TYR A 219 -14.80 -14.11 7.84
CA TYR A 219 -14.60 -12.69 8.07
C TYR A 219 -14.58 -12.32 9.55
N LEU A 220 -15.70 -12.53 10.27
CA LEU A 220 -15.87 -12.02 11.62
C LEU A 220 -14.76 -12.48 12.58
N PRO A 221 -14.36 -13.78 12.59
CA PRO A 221 -13.27 -14.22 13.46
C PRO A 221 -11.91 -13.64 13.07
N GLN A 222 -11.64 -13.42 11.78
CA GLN A 222 -10.38 -12.83 11.30
C GLN A 222 -10.32 -11.34 11.63
N ALA A 223 -11.38 -10.58 11.35
CA ALA A 223 -11.50 -9.17 11.69
C ALA A 223 -11.36 -8.94 13.20
N GLN A 224 -12.02 -9.76 14.04
CA GLN A 224 -11.89 -9.67 15.49
C GLN A 224 -10.47 -9.98 15.99
N ARG A 225 -9.74 -10.92 15.36
CA ARG A 225 -8.34 -11.20 15.70
C ARG A 225 -7.46 -10.00 15.35
N LEU A 226 -7.58 -9.48 14.12
CA LEU A 226 -6.83 -8.31 13.67
C LEU A 226 -7.12 -7.09 14.56
N LEU A 227 -8.37 -6.88 14.98
CA LEU A 227 -8.74 -5.80 15.89
C LEU A 227 -8.06 -5.92 17.26
N ARG A 228 -7.93 -7.14 17.78
CA ARG A 228 -7.19 -7.41 19.04
C ARG A 228 -5.70 -7.15 18.87
N ASP A 229 -5.11 -7.57 17.75
CA ASP A 229 -3.70 -7.34 17.44
C ASP A 229 -3.40 -5.83 17.29
N LEU A 230 -4.25 -5.09 16.57
CA LEU A 230 -4.17 -3.62 16.47
C LEU A 230 -4.25 -2.94 17.84
N ASN A 231 -5.20 -3.35 18.69
CA ASN A 231 -5.31 -2.81 20.05
C ASN A 231 -4.07 -3.08 20.89
N ARG A 232 -3.48 -4.28 20.78
CA ARG A 232 -2.20 -4.60 21.43
C ARG A 232 -1.10 -3.65 20.94
N CYS A 233 -0.93 -3.49 19.64
CA CYS A 233 0.09 -2.61 19.06
C CYS A 233 -0.11 -1.14 19.50
N ARG A 234 -1.35 -0.64 19.51
CA ARG A 234 -1.67 0.71 20.02
C ARG A 234 -1.27 0.88 21.47
N ALA A 235 -1.60 -0.08 22.34
CA ALA A 235 -1.23 -0.04 23.75
C ALA A 235 0.29 -0.07 23.94
N GLU A 236 0.98 -0.96 23.21
CA GLU A 236 2.45 -1.07 23.24
C GLU A 236 3.13 0.23 22.79
N VAL A 237 2.71 0.82 21.67
CA VAL A 237 3.28 2.08 21.17
C VAL A 237 2.97 3.24 22.12
N THR A 238 1.79 3.26 22.74
CA THR A 238 1.44 4.25 23.77
C THR A 238 2.34 4.14 24.99
N GLU A 239 2.63 2.92 25.45
CA GLU A 239 3.56 2.67 26.56
C GLU A 239 5.01 3.04 26.18
N GLN A 240 5.44 2.75 24.95
CA GLN A 240 6.74 3.18 24.45
C GLN A 240 6.86 4.71 24.45
N MET A 241 5.83 5.41 23.98
CA MET A 241 5.78 6.87 23.98
C MET A 241 5.83 7.44 25.39
N SER A 242 5.09 6.87 26.36
CA SER A 242 5.13 7.33 27.76
C SER A 242 6.50 7.13 28.40
N LYS A 243 7.18 6.01 28.12
CA LYS A 243 8.57 5.78 28.56
C LYS A 243 9.53 6.83 28.00
N LEU A 244 9.42 7.16 26.71
CA LEU A 244 10.25 8.19 26.09
C LEU A 244 9.99 9.57 26.70
N LEU A 245 8.73 9.93 26.92
CA LEU A 245 8.36 11.18 27.58
C LEU A 245 8.95 11.27 29.00
N ALA A 246 8.94 10.17 29.75
CA ALA A 246 9.58 10.10 31.06
C ALA A 246 11.11 10.25 30.98
N MET A 247 11.76 9.74 29.92
CA MET A 247 13.19 9.98 29.68
C MET A 247 13.47 11.44 29.34
N VAL A 248 12.61 12.09 28.53
CA VAL A 248 12.74 13.52 28.20
C VAL A 248 12.57 14.37 29.46
N ALA A 249 11.61 14.05 30.34
CA ALA A 249 11.38 14.78 31.59
C ALA A 249 12.56 14.70 32.57
N LYS A 250 13.40 13.66 32.49
CA LYS A 250 14.60 13.49 33.32
C LYS A 250 15.81 14.28 32.80
N LEU A 251 15.75 14.85 31.60
CA LEU A 251 16.82 15.68 31.07
C LEU A 251 16.87 17.02 31.83
N PRO A 252 18.07 17.59 32.04
CA PRO A 252 18.19 18.93 32.61
C PRO A 252 17.44 19.96 31.74
N PRO A 253 16.96 21.06 32.35
CA PRO A 253 16.27 22.12 31.61
C PRO A 253 17.18 22.68 30.51
N PRO A 254 16.61 23.08 29.35
CA PRO A 254 17.37 23.65 28.26
C PRO A 254 18.12 24.90 28.75
N VAL A 255 19.41 25.02 28.40
CA VAL A 255 20.17 26.24 28.67
C VAL A 255 19.57 27.35 27.82
N ALA A 256 19.01 28.38 28.47
CA ALA A 256 18.41 29.53 27.80
C ALA A 256 19.48 30.28 26.99
N THR A 257 19.58 29.95 25.72
CA THR A 257 20.25 30.78 24.71
C THR A 257 19.17 31.21 23.74
N ASP A 258 18.72 32.46 23.89
CA ASP A 258 17.74 33.13 23.02
C ASP A 258 18.28 33.42 21.61
N THR A 259 19.41 32.82 21.25
CA THR A 259 20.04 32.95 19.94
C THR A 259 20.23 31.57 19.33
N ASP A 260 19.81 31.38 18.08
CA ASP A 260 20.08 30.22 17.21
C ASP A 260 21.58 29.96 16.93
N ALA A 261 22.49 30.46 17.79
CA ALA A 261 23.93 30.25 17.71
C ALA A 261 24.36 28.91 18.37
N PRO A 262 25.41 28.24 17.87
CA PRO A 262 25.87 26.96 18.39
C PRO A 262 26.59 27.14 19.74
N ALA A 263 26.01 26.60 20.81
CA ALA A 263 26.63 26.56 22.14
C ALA A 263 27.63 25.39 22.26
N ALA A 264 28.67 25.61 23.05
CA ALA A 264 29.89 24.80 23.14
C ALA A 264 29.70 23.35 23.65
N ALA A 265 30.73 22.54 23.37
CA ALA A 265 30.83 21.07 23.34
C ALA A 265 30.31 20.21 24.53
N ALA A 266 29.90 20.79 25.67
CA ALA A 266 29.22 20.04 26.75
C ALA A 266 27.68 20.09 26.61
N GLY A 267 27.15 21.15 26.00
CA GLY A 267 25.74 21.22 25.58
C GLY A 267 25.43 20.30 24.41
N SER A 268 26.41 19.98 23.56
CA SER A 268 26.17 19.24 22.32
C SER A 268 25.73 17.79 22.53
N GLU A 269 26.22 17.09 23.56
CA GLU A 269 25.85 15.67 23.76
C GLU A 269 24.46 15.52 24.39
N GLU A 270 24.14 16.33 25.41
CA GLU A 270 22.80 16.35 26.02
C GLU A 270 21.74 16.90 25.06
N GLU A 271 22.08 17.91 24.25
CA GLU A 271 21.21 18.42 23.19
C GLU A 271 21.02 17.41 22.07
N LEU A 272 22.07 16.67 21.68
CA LEU A 272 21.95 15.56 20.73
C LEU A 272 21.05 14.46 21.29
N ARG A 273 21.21 14.09 22.57
CA ARG A 273 20.36 13.12 23.25
C ARG A 273 18.90 13.60 23.30
N ARG A 274 18.68 14.88 23.57
CA ARG A 274 17.35 15.51 23.55
C ARG A 274 16.73 15.45 22.15
N ALA A 275 17.48 15.82 21.12
CA ALA A 275 17.04 15.76 19.73
C ALA A 275 16.62 14.33 19.33
N LEU A 276 17.45 13.34 19.68
CA LEU A 276 17.17 11.92 19.42
C LEU A 276 15.92 11.43 20.14
N LEU A 277 15.72 11.79 21.41
CA LEU A 277 14.52 11.41 22.16
C LEU A 277 13.26 12.05 21.57
N HIS A 278 13.31 13.33 21.20
CA HIS A 278 12.19 14.00 20.54
C HIS A 278 11.85 13.37 19.17
N ALA A 279 12.88 13.00 18.40
CA ALA A 279 12.69 12.29 17.14
C ALA A 279 12.08 10.89 17.33
N GLU A 280 12.48 10.15 18.37
CA GLU A 280 11.89 8.85 18.70
C GLU A 280 10.42 9.01 19.16
N VAL A 281 10.11 10.03 19.97
CA VAL A 281 8.72 10.36 20.36
C VAL A 281 7.87 10.67 19.13
N LEU A 282 8.39 11.45 18.19
CA LEU A 282 7.73 11.72 16.92
C LEU A 282 7.49 10.44 16.11
N ASN A 283 8.49 9.57 16.01
CA ASN A 283 8.37 8.30 15.32
C ASN A 283 7.27 7.42 15.93
N ARG A 284 7.24 7.28 17.26
CA ARG A 284 6.18 6.53 17.97
C ARG A 284 4.82 7.20 17.81
N GLY A 285 4.75 8.53 17.83
CA GLY A 285 3.53 9.30 17.58
C GLY A 285 2.94 9.04 16.19
N GLN A 286 3.78 9.00 15.16
CA GLN A 286 3.37 8.65 13.80
C GLN A 286 2.86 7.21 13.71
N ALA A 287 3.55 6.25 14.33
CA ALA A 287 3.09 4.85 14.35
C ALA A 287 1.72 4.74 15.03
N LEU A 288 1.54 5.43 16.16
CA LEU A 288 0.29 5.39 16.92
C LEU A 288 -0.88 5.96 16.11
N GLN A 289 -0.68 7.09 15.42
CA GLN A 289 -1.71 7.68 14.55
C GLN A 289 -2.11 6.73 13.41
N LEU A 290 -1.13 6.05 12.78
CA LEU A 290 -1.40 5.08 11.72
C LEU A 290 -2.18 3.87 12.24
N TYR A 291 -1.78 3.30 13.38
CA TYR A 291 -2.51 2.21 14.02
C TYR A 291 -3.94 2.61 14.41
N GLU A 292 -4.15 3.85 14.85
CA GLU A 292 -5.49 4.36 15.15
C GLU A 292 -6.36 4.54 13.91
N SER A 293 -5.79 5.02 12.81
CA SER A 293 -6.52 5.12 11.55
C SER A 293 -6.94 3.75 11.01
N LEU A 294 -6.04 2.76 11.04
CA LEU A 294 -6.36 1.37 10.65
C LEU A 294 -7.36 0.72 11.59
N PHE A 295 -7.28 1.01 12.89
CA PHE A 295 -8.23 0.52 13.87
C PHE A 295 -9.64 1.05 13.61
N ALA A 296 -9.78 2.35 13.34
CA ALA A 296 -11.07 2.97 13.04
C ALA A 296 -11.70 2.39 11.76
N ASP A 297 -10.92 2.26 10.68
CA ASP A 297 -11.38 1.65 9.42
C ASP A 297 -11.80 0.17 9.60
N LEU A 298 -11.01 -0.62 10.34
CA LEU A 298 -11.38 -2.01 10.63
C LEU A 298 -12.63 -2.10 11.51
N GLN A 299 -12.78 -1.20 12.48
CA GLN A 299 -13.95 -1.18 13.34
C GLN A 299 -15.23 -0.86 12.53
N GLU A 300 -15.18 0.14 11.66
CA GLU A 300 -16.29 0.48 10.75
C GLU A 300 -16.66 -0.71 9.86
N GLY A 301 -15.67 -1.37 9.25
CA GLY A 301 -15.89 -2.57 8.44
C GLY A 301 -16.40 -3.77 9.25
N LEU A 302 -16.05 -3.89 10.54
CA LEU A 302 -16.59 -4.94 11.41
C LEU A 302 -18.06 -4.68 11.75
N GLU A 303 -18.42 -3.43 12.08
CA GLU A 303 -19.79 -3.02 12.37
C GLU A 303 -20.69 -3.21 11.13
N ALA A 304 -20.22 -2.81 9.95
CA ALA A 304 -20.93 -3.04 8.69
C ALA A 304 -21.15 -4.54 8.40
N ALA A 305 -20.12 -5.36 8.58
CA ALA A 305 -20.24 -6.80 8.37
C ALA A 305 -21.17 -7.48 9.38
N GLN A 306 -21.19 -7.04 10.65
CA GLN A 306 -22.12 -7.55 11.66
C GLN A 306 -23.57 -7.23 11.30
N GLN A 307 -23.83 -6.02 10.78
CA GLN A 307 -25.16 -5.63 10.31
C GLN A 307 -25.60 -6.49 9.12
N LEU A 308 -24.72 -6.66 8.12
CA LEU A 308 -24.99 -7.50 6.95
C LEU A 308 -25.25 -8.96 7.33
N ASP A 309 -24.46 -9.52 8.24
CA ASP A 309 -24.59 -10.91 8.69
C ASP A 309 -25.90 -11.12 9.47
N ALA A 310 -26.24 -10.21 10.38
CA ALA A 310 -27.51 -10.25 11.12
C ALA A 310 -28.73 -10.14 10.20
N GLU A 311 -28.69 -9.23 9.20
CA GLU A 311 -29.75 -9.13 8.20
C GLU A 311 -29.85 -10.38 7.33
N LEU A 312 -28.72 -11.00 6.98
CA LEU A 312 -28.67 -12.22 6.19
C LEU A 312 -29.28 -13.40 6.96
N GLU A 313 -28.91 -13.58 8.23
CA GLU A 313 -29.49 -14.60 9.10
C GLU A 313 -31.00 -14.40 9.28
N HIS A 314 -31.45 -13.18 9.53
CA HIS A 314 -32.86 -12.85 9.65
C HIS A 314 -33.63 -13.16 8.35
N THR A 315 -33.08 -12.78 7.19
CA THR A 315 -33.69 -13.07 5.89
C THR A 315 -33.73 -14.57 5.60
N LEU A 316 -32.70 -15.34 6.01
CA LEU A 316 -32.69 -16.80 5.90
C LEU A 316 -33.82 -17.44 6.72
N VAL A 317 -34.10 -16.94 7.92
CA VAL A 317 -35.23 -17.42 8.74
C VAL A 317 -36.56 -17.15 8.05
N GLN A 318 -36.75 -15.95 7.49
CA GLN A 318 -37.96 -15.63 6.72
C GLN A 318 -38.13 -16.55 5.50
N VAL A 319 -37.04 -16.88 4.81
CA VAL A 319 -37.08 -17.87 3.72
C VAL A 319 -37.50 -19.23 4.25
N HIS A 320 -36.94 -19.72 5.35
CA HIS A 320 -37.34 -21.00 5.94
C HIS A 320 -38.82 -21.04 6.33
N GLU A 321 -39.34 -19.97 6.91
CA GLU A 321 -40.77 -19.86 7.26
C GLU A 321 -41.67 -19.83 6.03
N SER A 322 -41.25 -19.10 4.99
CA SER A 322 -42.01 -19.00 3.73
C SER A 322 -42.01 -20.30 2.91
N VAL A 323 -40.88 -21.02 2.92
CA VAL A 323 -40.72 -22.28 2.19
C VAL A 323 -41.37 -23.43 2.94
N GLY A 324 -41.17 -23.52 4.27
CA GLY A 324 -41.96 -24.32 5.22
C GLY A 324 -42.34 -25.74 4.78
N GLN A 325 -43.47 -26.26 5.29
CA GLN A 325 -44.05 -27.56 4.90
C GLN A 325 -44.87 -27.50 3.60
N SER A 326 -44.78 -26.40 2.85
CA SER A 326 -45.66 -26.15 1.71
C SER A 326 -45.16 -26.92 0.49
N ALA A 327 -45.99 -27.82 -0.05
CA ALA A 327 -45.68 -28.58 -1.26
C ALA A 327 -45.50 -27.71 -2.53
N ALA A 328 -45.98 -26.46 -2.49
CA ALA A 328 -45.79 -25.46 -3.53
C ALA A 328 -45.72 -24.06 -2.89
N VAL A 329 -44.65 -23.32 -3.18
CA VAL A 329 -44.44 -21.96 -2.67
C VAL A 329 -44.56 -20.96 -3.83
N SER A 330 -45.23 -19.84 -3.60
CA SER A 330 -45.38 -18.80 -4.64
C SER A 330 -44.04 -18.14 -4.96
N LYS A 331 -43.72 -18.05 -6.27
CA LYS A 331 -42.50 -17.38 -6.74
C LYS A 331 -42.46 -15.90 -6.35
N ASP A 332 -43.63 -15.25 -6.33
CA ASP A 332 -43.77 -13.83 -5.97
C ASP A 332 -43.41 -13.54 -4.51
N MET A 333 -43.43 -14.57 -3.65
CA MET A 333 -43.07 -14.45 -2.23
C MET A 333 -41.60 -14.75 -1.96
N VAL A 334 -41.03 -15.78 -2.61
CA VAL A 334 -39.67 -16.26 -2.26
C VAL A 334 -38.57 -15.58 -3.08
N TYR A 335 -38.81 -15.25 -4.36
CA TYR A 335 -37.77 -14.64 -5.20
C TYR A 335 -37.27 -13.29 -4.68
N PRO A 336 -38.12 -12.38 -4.15
CA PRO A 336 -37.63 -11.15 -3.51
C PRO A 336 -36.71 -11.42 -2.31
N LEU A 337 -37.00 -12.46 -1.52
CA LEU A 337 -36.16 -12.84 -0.38
C LEU A 337 -34.81 -13.41 -0.84
N PHE A 338 -34.79 -14.24 -1.88
CA PHE A 338 -33.55 -14.73 -2.47
C PHE A 338 -32.71 -13.62 -3.12
N ASP A 339 -33.35 -12.67 -3.81
CA ASP A 339 -32.67 -11.49 -4.36
C ASP A 339 -32.00 -10.68 -3.25
N ARG A 340 -32.70 -10.46 -2.13
CA ARG A 340 -32.15 -9.80 -0.94
C ARG A 340 -30.98 -10.57 -0.34
N LEU A 341 -31.08 -11.90 -0.20
CA LEU A 341 -29.98 -12.75 0.28
C LEU A 341 -28.74 -12.65 -0.61
N GLY A 342 -28.93 -12.68 -1.93
CA GLY A 342 -27.85 -12.48 -2.89
C GLY A 342 -27.14 -11.15 -2.70
N ALA A 343 -27.91 -10.05 -2.59
CA ALA A 343 -27.36 -8.72 -2.37
C ALA A 343 -26.58 -8.58 -1.06
N LEU A 344 -27.11 -9.12 0.05
CA LEU A 344 -26.44 -9.11 1.35
C LEU A 344 -25.12 -9.91 1.31
N HIS A 345 -25.11 -11.06 0.65
CA HIS A 345 -23.90 -11.86 0.48
C HIS A 345 -22.83 -11.15 -0.35
N THR A 346 -23.22 -10.45 -1.42
CA THR A 346 -22.28 -9.63 -2.20
C THR A 346 -21.65 -8.55 -1.34
N GLY A 347 -22.41 -7.86 -0.49
CA GLY A 347 -21.88 -6.86 0.46
C GLY A 347 -20.88 -7.48 1.44
N LEU A 348 -21.21 -8.64 2.01
CA LEU A 348 -20.31 -9.33 2.93
C LEU A 348 -19.02 -9.83 2.26
N HIS A 349 -19.10 -10.22 0.99
CA HIS A 349 -17.92 -10.60 0.20
C HIS A 349 -17.02 -9.39 -0.08
N GLN A 350 -17.59 -8.19 -0.30
CA GLN A 350 -16.83 -6.95 -0.45
C GLN A 350 -16.07 -6.61 0.85
N GLU A 351 -16.71 -6.73 2.02
CA GLU A 351 -16.03 -6.53 3.30
C GLU A 351 -14.85 -7.51 3.46
N LEU A 352 -15.04 -8.78 3.10
CA LEU A 352 -13.93 -9.76 3.12
C LEU A 352 -12.74 -9.36 2.25
N ARG A 353 -12.98 -8.81 1.05
CA ARG A 353 -11.89 -8.29 0.21
C ARG A 353 -11.17 -7.12 0.90
N MET A 354 -11.92 -6.22 1.55
CA MET A 354 -11.34 -5.10 2.30
C MET A 354 -10.55 -5.56 3.54
N LEU A 355 -10.95 -6.64 4.22
CA LEU A 355 -10.18 -7.19 5.34
C LEU A 355 -8.79 -7.66 4.93
N VAL A 356 -8.65 -8.29 3.75
CA VAL A 356 -7.33 -8.70 3.23
C VAL A 356 -6.43 -7.49 3.02
N VAL A 357 -6.98 -6.38 2.54
CA VAL A 357 -6.26 -5.12 2.37
C VAL A 357 -5.83 -4.56 3.73
N ARG A 358 -6.74 -4.51 4.70
CA ARG A 358 -6.44 -4.07 6.08
C ARG A 358 -5.35 -4.93 6.73
N GLN A 359 -5.36 -6.24 6.53
CA GLN A 359 -4.33 -7.16 7.02
C GLN A 359 -2.96 -6.83 6.41
N ARG A 360 -2.87 -6.64 5.08
CA ARG A 360 -1.60 -6.31 4.41
C ARG A 360 -1.03 -4.98 4.91
N LEU A 361 -1.88 -3.97 5.11
CA LEU A 361 -1.48 -2.67 5.64
C LEU A 361 -1.00 -2.77 7.09
N TYR A 362 -1.64 -3.61 7.90
CA TYR A 362 -1.21 -3.91 9.26
C TYR A 362 0.16 -4.60 9.29
N ASP A 363 0.39 -5.59 8.42
CA ASP A 363 1.66 -6.31 8.34
C ASP A 363 2.81 -5.34 7.96
N GLU A 364 2.60 -4.50 6.93
CA GLU A 364 3.55 -3.46 6.51
C GLU A 364 3.85 -2.46 7.65
N LEU A 365 2.81 -1.97 8.33
CA LEU A 365 2.99 -1.05 9.46
C LEU A 365 3.75 -1.70 10.63
N THR A 366 3.52 -2.98 10.87
CA THR A 366 4.21 -3.74 11.92
C THR A 366 5.71 -3.82 11.63
N GLU A 367 6.08 -4.07 10.38
CA GLU A 367 7.49 -4.07 9.95
C GLU A 367 8.12 -2.68 10.05
N LEU A 368 7.45 -1.64 9.57
CA LEU A 368 7.97 -0.26 9.57
C LEU A 368 8.08 0.34 10.98
N SER A 369 7.17 -0.04 11.88
CA SER A 369 7.15 0.46 13.27
C SER A 369 8.08 -0.34 14.21
N ALA A 370 8.75 -1.39 13.72
CA ALA A 370 9.69 -2.18 14.51
C ALA A 370 10.85 -1.32 15.06
N LEU A 371 11.20 -1.57 16.34
CA LEU A 371 12.26 -0.84 17.01
C LEU A 371 13.63 -1.14 16.36
N PRO A 372 14.43 -0.12 15.98
CA PRO A 372 15.77 -0.35 15.44
C PRO A 372 16.71 -1.00 16.46
N PRO A 373 17.72 -1.74 15.98
CA PRO A 373 18.87 -2.07 16.81
C PRO A 373 19.53 -0.76 17.29
N GLY A 374 19.59 -0.57 18.61
CA GLY A 374 20.09 0.66 19.22
C GLY A 374 19.02 1.68 19.63
N SER A 375 17.72 1.36 19.51
CA SER A 375 16.66 2.20 20.11
C SER A 375 16.91 2.35 21.61
N LEU A 376 16.72 3.57 22.11
CA LEU A 376 16.85 3.89 23.53
C LEU A 376 15.88 3.07 24.41
N LEU A 377 14.78 2.60 23.82
CA LEU A 377 13.81 1.71 24.44
C LEU A 377 14.32 0.27 24.65
N LEU A 378 15.32 -0.17 23.88
CA LEU A 378 15.94 -1.50 24.05
C LEU A 378 17.04 -1.48 25.12
N THR A 379 17.70 -0.35 25.31
CA THR A 379 18.79 -0.19 26.30
C THR A 379 18.33 -0.19 27.76
N SER A 380 17.03 -0.17 28.02
CA SER A 380 16.45 -0.21 29.36
C SER A 380 16.19 -1.62 29.93
N GLN A 381 16.57 -2.70 29.22
CA GLN A 381 16.55 -4.04 29.82
C GLN A 381 17.90 -4.34 30.51
N PRO A 382 17.93 -4.67 31.81
CA PRO A 382 19.17 -5.08 32.48
C PRO A 382 19.70 -6.38 31.87
N PRO A 383 21.04 -6.58 31.81
CA PRO A 383 21.59 -7.78 31.23
C PRO A 383 21.38 -8.97 32.19
N GLY A 384 20.71 -10.00 31.69
CA GLY A 384 20.74 -11.34 32.27
C GLY A 384 19.41 -11.85 32.81
N ARG A 385 18.79 -12.76 32.06
CA ARG A 385 18.32 -14.05 32.61
C ARG A 385 18.01 -15.04 31.50
N THR A 386 18.89 -16.03 31.40
CA THR A 386 18.72 -17.29 30.68
C THR A 386 17.51 -18.05 31.19
N THR A 387 16.71 -18.56 30.25
CA THR A 387 15.86 -19.77 30.29
C THR A 387 15.50 -20.38 31.65
N GLY A 388 14.19 -20.43 31.92
CA GLY A 388 13.56 -21.47 32.73
C GLY A 388 12.96 -20.99 34.05
N SER A 389 11.69 -20.62 34.05
CA SER A 389 10.68 -21.04 35.05
C SER A 389 9.38 -20.28 34.79
N ARG A 390 8.28 -21.02 34.62
CA ARG A 390 6.92 -20.48 34.70
C ARG A 390 6.67 -20.08 36.15
N SER A 391 6.55 -18.78 36.42
CA SER A 391 5.90 -18.29 37.63
C SER A 391 4.96 -17.14 37.28
N SER A 392 3.73 -17.32 37.73
CA SER A 392 2.58 -16.44 37.69
C SER A 392 2.82 -15.06 38.30
N SER A 393 1.99 -14.12 37.84
CA SER A 393 1.52 -12.91 38.52
C SER A 393 2.55 -11.86 38.95
N THR A 394 2.71 -10.81 38.15
CA THR A 394 2.79 -9.41 38.64
C THR A 394 2.42 -8.40 37.54
N GLN A 395 1.14 -8.31 37.20
CA GLN A 395 0.57 -7.12 36.56
C GLN A 395 0.20 -6.16 37.68
N THR A 396 1.02 -5.15 38.01
CA THR A 396 0.60 -4.05 38.91
C THR A 396 1.58 -2.86 39.01
N ALA A 397 2.75 -2.88 38.37
CA ALA A 397 3.76 -1.83 38.59
C ALA A 397 3.75 -0.66 37.59
N SER A 398 3.13 -0.79 36.41
CA SER A 398 3.09 0.28 35.38
C SER A 398 1.84 1.16 35.44
N SER A 399 0.75 0.68 36.06
CA SER A 399 -0.50 1.45 36.21
C SER A 399 -0.43 2.48 37.33
N THR A 400 0.46 2.33 38.31
CA THR A 400 0.52 3.21 39.48
C THR A 400 1.20 4.54 39.18
N ALA A 401 2.26 4.59 38.38
CA ALA A 401 2.92 5.86 38.04
C ALA A 401 2.05 6.76 37.14
N ALA A 402 1.37 6.18 36.14
CA ALA A 402 0.42 6.91 35.30
C ALA A 402 -0.86 7.30 36.05
N ALA A 403 -1.33 6.47 36.99
CA ALA A 403 -2.46 6.82 37.86
C ALA A 403 -2.11 7.92 38.87
N VAL A 404 -0.86 7.99 39.34
CA VAL A 404 -0.40 9.03 40.28
C VAL A 404 -0.19 10.39 39.57
N ASP A 405 0.32 10.40 38.32
CA ASP A 405 0.34 11.61 37.49
C ASP A 405 -1.07 12.03 37.04
N ALA A 406 -1.98 11.08 36.75
CA ALA A 406 -3.37 11.40 36.40
C ALA A 406 -4.17 11.95 37.60
N LEU A 407 -3.94 11.44 38.83
CA LEU A 407 -4.58 11.96 40.04
C LEU A 407 -4.13 13.39 40.39
N SER A 408 -2.94 13.82 39.98
CA SER A 408 -2.38 15.14 40.34
C SER A 408 -2.81 16.28 39.40
N GLU A 409 -3.49 15.98 38.30
CA GLU A 409 -3.96 16.97 37.31
C GLU A 409 -5.49 17.13 37.25
N GLN A 410 -6.25 16.61 38.22
CA GLN A 410 -7.70 16.87 38.28
C GLN A 410 -7.98 18.38 38.42
N LEU A 411 -8.92 18.90 37.63
CA LEU A 411 -9.32 20.30 37.69
C LEU A 411 -10.01 20.60 39.02
N ASN A 412 -9.59 21.67 39.69
CA ASN A 412 -10.24 22.15 40.91
C ASN A 412 -11.66 22.64 40.59
N GLU A 413 -12.60 22.52 41.54
CA GLU A 413 -14.00 22.96 41.36
C GLU A 413 -14.11 24.44 40.93
N THR A 414 -13.21 25.30 41.41
CA THR A 414 -13.14 26.72 41.01
C THR A 414 -12.72 26.91 39.55
N THR A 415 -11.80 26.09 39.04
CA THR A 415 -11.41 26.12 37.63
C THR A 415 -12.51 25.57 36.73
N LEU A 416 -13.23 24.53 37.17
CA LEU A 416 -14.38 23.98 36.44
C LEU A 416 -15.51 25.02 36.34
N ALA A 417 -15.85 25.69 37.44
CA ALA A 417 -16.87 26.75 37.43
C ALA A 417 -16.51 27.92 36.49
N GLY A 418 -15.23 28.28 36.39
CA GLY A 418 -14.75 29.29 35.44
C GLY A 418 -14.80 28.84 33.98
N LEU A 419 -14.60 27.55 33.72
CA LEU A 419 -14.68 26.95 32.37
C LEU A 419 -16.13 26.77 31.91
N ASP A 420 -17.03 26.37 32.81
CA ASP A 420 -18.46 26.27 32.49
C ASP A 420 -19.07 27.65 32.16
N ALA A 421 -18.52 28.73 32.72
CA ALA A 421 -18.93 30.10 32.41
C ALA A 421 -18.52 30.57 30.99
N LEU A 422 -17.68 29.82 30.27
CA LEU A 422 -17.29 30.11 28.88
C LEU A 422 -18.34 29.65 27.85
N GLN A 423 -19.41 28.96 28.28
CA GLN A 423 -20.49 28.49 27.40
C GLN A 423 -21.16 29.68 26.66
N GLY A 424 -21.04 29.70 25.33
CA GLY A 424 -21.61 30.73 24.45
C GLY A 424 -20.64 31.80 23.92
N GLY A 425 -19.33 31.68 24.20
CA GLY A 425 -18.27 32.51 23.62
C GLY A 425 -17.56 31.87 22.41
N GLU A 426 -16.48 32.48 21.92
CA GLU A 426 -15.61 31.91 20.86
C GLU A 426 -14.86 30.64 21.30
N LEU A 427 -14.72 30.43 22.62
CA LEU A 427 -14.12 29.27 23.26
C LEU A 427 -15.19 28.57 24.11
N GLU A 428 -15.42 27.29 23.89
CA GLU A 428 -16.38 26.49 24.66
C GLU A 428 -15.66 25.30 25.33
N TYR A 429 -15.93 25.09 26.62
CA TYR A 429 -15.42 23.92 27.34
C TYR A 429 -16.36 22.73 27.20
N ILE A 430 -15.81 21.60 26.75
CA ILE A 430 -16.52 20.34 26.62
C ILE A 430 -16.06 19.40 27.73
N ARG A 431 -17.02 19.02 28.58
CA ARG A 431 -16.77 18.07 29.66
C ARG A 431 -16.49 16.67 29.10
N PRO A 432 -15.54 15.93 29.71
CA PRO A 432 -15.21 14.60 29.24
C PRO A 432 -16.35 13.61 29.51
N ILE A 433 -16.74 12.88 28.47
CA ILE A 433 -17.72 11.78 28.55
C ILE A 433 -17.08 10.51 29.11
N SER A 434 -15.78 10.32 28.82
CA SER A 434 -14.97 9.21 29.32
C SER A 434 -13.68 9.75 29.91
N HIS A 435 -13.24 9.15 31.02
CA HIS A 435 -11.98 9.51 31.69
C HIS A 435 -10.80 8.63 31.25
N THR A 436 -11.03 7.66 30.35
CA THR A 436 -10.02 6.68 29.91
C THR A 436 -9.78 6.70 28.42
N GLN A 437 -10.75 7.16 27.63
CA GLN A 437 -10.68 7.18 26.17
C GLN A 437 -10.83 8.60 25.64
N LEU A 438 -10.09 8.92 24.59
CA LEU A 438 -10.21 10.18 23.88
C LEU A 438 -11.49 10.19 23.03
N GLN A 439 -12.17 11.34 22.97
CA GLN A 439 -13.31 11.54 22.09
C GLN A 439 -12.86 11.44 20.61
N PRO A 440 -13.66 10.79 19.72
CA PRO A 440 -13.38 10.81 18.29
C PRO A 440 -13.52 12.23 17.72
N GLY A 441 -12.81 12.51 16.62
CA GLY A 441 -12.90 13.80 15.92
C GLY A 441 -12.13 14.97 16.57
N LEU A 442 -11.25 14.69 17.54
CA LEU A 442 -10.36 15.71 18.09
C LEU A 442 -9.40 16.26 17.03
N ALA A 443 -9.21 17.57 17.05
CA ALA A 443 -8.18 18.24 16.29
C ALA A 443 -6.79 17.72 16.70
N LEU A 444 -5.82 17.89 15.79
CA LEU A 444 -4.45 17.44 15.98
C LEU A 444 -4.35 15.93 16.27
N ALA A 445 -5.28 15.12 15.77
CA ALA A 445 -5.36 13.68 16.01
C ALA A 445 -5.28 13.28 17.50
N GLY A 446 -5.83 14.11 18.40
CA GLY A 446 -5.83 13.85 19.85
C GLY A 446 -4.49 14.12 20.56
N PHE A 447 -3.54 14.80 19.90
CA PHE A 447 -2.33 15.32 20.54
C PHE A 447 -2.58 16.71 21.17
N CYS A 448 -1.79 17.02 22.20
CA CYS A 448 -1.92 18.26 22.96
C CYS A 448 -1.42 19.48 22.18
N ALA A 449 -2.30 20.46 21.94
CA ALA A 449 -1.93 21.71 21.28
C ALA A 449 -0.95 22.55 22.11
N GLY A 450 -1.19 22.67 23.42
CA GLY A 450 -0.39 23.53 24.30
C GLY A 450 1.05 23.05 24.50
N THR A 451 1.29 21.73 24.56
CA THR A 451 2.65 21.18 24.68
C THR A 451 3.48 21.47 23.41
N LEU A 452 2.84 21.45 22.23
CA LEU A 452 3.49 21.76 20.95
C LEU A 452 3.83 23.25 20.83
N ALA A 453 2.95 24.13 21.31
CA ALA A 453 3.15 25.58 21.27
C ALA A 453 4.22 26.05 22.27
N ARG A 454 4.10 25.63 23.55
CA ARG A 454 4.95 26.10 24.66
C ARG A 454 6.37 25.53 24.64
N ARG A 455 6.57 24.38 23.99
CA ARG A 455 7.85 23.66 23.91
C ARG A 455 8.55 23.57 25.29
N PRO A 456 7.91 22.93 26.27
CA PRO A 456 8.36 22.96 27.68
C PRO A 456 9.76 22.35 27.89
N THR A 457 10.24 21.53 26.97
CA THR A 457 11.51 20.79 27.07
C THR A 457 12.62 21.38 26.22
N GLY A 458 12.42 22.56 25.58
CA GLY A 458 13.46 23.30 24.86
C GLY A 458 13.11 23.63 23.42
N ARG A 459 14.08 23.52 22.50
CA ARG A 459 13.92 23.97 21.11
C ARG A 459 12.99 23.07 20.27
N TYR A 460 12.83 21.81 20.67
CA TYR A 460 12.10 20.79 19.90
C TYR A 460 10.63 20.71 20.33
N PRO A 461 9.68 20.61 19.39
CA PRO A 461 8.29 20.32 19.71
C PRO A 461 8.15 18.93 20.34
N LEU A 462 7.30 18.83 21.35
CA LEU A 462 7.06 17.58 22.08
C LEU A 462 5.63 17.10 21.81
N LEU A 463 5.52 15.99 21.09
CA LEU A 463 4.24 15.30 20.93
C LEU A 463 3.87 14.60 22.24
N ARG A 464 2.71 14.96 22.79
CA ARG A 464 2.11 14.32 23.96
C ARG A 464 0.63 14.13 23.70
N ARG A 465 0.08 12.98 24.09
CA ARG A 465 -1.36 12.71 23.99
C ARG A 465 -2.15 13.63 24.92
N ALA A 466 -3.35 14.02 24.49
CA ALA A 466 -4.29 14.70 25.37
C ALA A 466 -4.70 13.78 26.53
N ASN A 467 -4.93 14.37 27.71
CA ASN A 467 -5.44 13.68 28.87
C ASN A 467 -6.98 13.80 28.86
N PRO A 468 -7.72 12.70 28.68
CA PRO A 468 -9.19 12.74 28.65
C PRO A 468 -9.80 13.24 29.97
N GLN A 469 -9.07 13.21 31.09
CA GLN A 469 -9.60 13.66 32.39
C GLN A 469 -9.75 15.19 32.50
N LEU A 470 -9.01 15.97 31.71
CA LEU A 470 -9.07 17.43 31.72
C LEU A 470 -10.27 18.00 30.95
N GLY A 471 -10.90 17.19 30.07
CA GLY A 471 -11.88 17.67 29.10
C GLY A 471 -11.23 18.31 27.87
N TYR A 472 -12.04 19.02 27.09
CA TYR A 472 -11.65 19.56 25.78
C TYR A 472 -12.08 21.03 25.62
N LEU A 473 -11.43 21.76 24.71
CA LEU A 473 -11.84 23.11 24.33
C LEU A 473 -12.21 23.17 22.85
N ALA A 474 -13.40 23.65 22.54
CA ALA A 474 -13.81 23.97 21.18
C ALA A 474 -13.40 25.40 20.83
N TYR A 475 -12.77 25.56 19.66
CA TYR A 475 -12.34 26.84 19.10
C TYR A 475 -12.38 26.76 17.57
N GLN A 476 -13.04 27.71 16.90
CA GLN A 476 -13.15 27.78 15.43
C GLN A 476 -13.55 26.43 14.79
N ASP A 477 -14.69 25.87 15.21
CA ASP A 477 -15.26 24.60 14.73
C ASP A 477 -14.41 23.35 14.97
N LYS A 478 -13.34 23.45 15.77
CA LYS A 478 -12.44 22.34 16.10
C LYS A 478 -12.35 22.13 17.61
N VAL A 479 -12.27 20.86 18.02
CA VAL A 479 -12.15 20.47 19.42
C VAL A 479 -10.71 20.06 19.73
N TYR A 480 -10.06 20.74 20.66
CA TYR A 480 -8.67 20.53 21.06
C TYR A 480 -8.59 19.84 22.43
N GLY A 481 -7.68 18.87 22.54
CA GLY A 481 -7.35 18.22 23.81
C GLY A 481 -6.02 18.73 24.39
N PHE A 482 -5.88 18.63 25.72
CA PHE A 482 -4.69 19.10 26.44
C PHE A 482 -4.11 18.01 27.32
N ALA A 483 -2.79 18.00 27.45
CA ALA A 483 -2.07 17.04 28.27
C ALA A 483 -1.99 17.45 29.73
N THR A 484 -1.91 18.75 30.02
CA THR A 484 -1.74 19.31 31.37
C THR A 484 -2.64 20.54 31.55
N ASN A 485 -2.99 20.86 32.81
CA ASN A 485 -3.77 22.08 33.12
C ASN A 485 -3.05 23.35 32.65
N ALA A 486 -1.73 23.42 32.81
CA ALA A 486 -0.92 24.55 32.35
C ALA A 486 -1.00 24.76 30.83
N ASP A 487 -1.05 23.68 30.05
CA ASP A 487 -1.20 23.75 28.59
C ASP A 487 -2.59 24.25 28.18
N MET A 488 -3.63 23.85 28.91
CA MET A 488 -5.00 24.32 28.69
C MET A 488 -5.14 25.80 29.03
N GLN A 489 -4.61 26.25 30.16
CA GLN A 489 -4.66 27.66 30.58
C GLN A 489 -3.89 28.57 29.62
N ALA A 490 -2.75 28.11 29.09
CA ALA A 490 -2.00 28.87 28.08
C ALA A 490 -2.80 29.04 26.79
N PHE A 491 -3.54 28.00 26.38
CA PHE A 491 -4.42 28.09 25.21
C PHE A 491 -5.65 28.97 25.43
N LEU A 492 -6.21 28.98 26.64
CA LEU A 492 -7.30 29.89 27.01
C LEU A 492 -6.85 31.36 27.01
N ALA A 493 -5.60 31.63 27.40
CA ALA A 493 -5.06 32.98 27.43
C ALA A 493 -4.80 33.54 26.02
N ASP A 494 -4.25 32.73 25.11
CA ASP A 494 -4.01 33.11 23.71
C ASP A 494 -4.10 31.89 22.77
N PRO A 495 -5.30 31.58 22.23
CA PRO A 495 -5.48 30.46 21.31
C PRO A 495 -4.80 30.74 19.97
N THR A 496 -4.84 31.98 19.49
CA THR A 496 -4.27 32.38 18.19
C THR A 496 -2.75 32.27 18.18
N GLY A 497 -2.07 32.72 19.23
CA GLY A 497 -0.63 32.58 19.37
C GLY A 497 -0.18 31.14 19.52
N CYS A 498 -0.97 30.30 20.20
CA CYS A 498 -0.67 28.86 20.28
C CYS A 498 -0.71 28.17 18.91
N LEU A 499 -1.73 28.47 18.09
CA LEU A 499 -1.84 27.94 16.74
C LEU A 499 -0.75 28.49 15.81
N ALA A 500 -0.41 29.77 15.91
CA ALA A 500 0.71 30.35 15.15
C ALA A 500 2.07 29.73 15.53
N ALA A 501 2.29 29.46 16.82
CA ALA A 501 3.49 28.77 17.29
C ALA A 501 3.56 27.32 16.78
N LEU A 502 2.41 26.64 16.68
CA LEU A 502 2.30 25.31 16.09
C LEU A 502 2.68 25.34 14.59
N GLU A 503 2.14 26.27 13.82
CA GLU A 503 2.50 26.44 12.40
C GLU A 503 3.99 26.71 12.22
N ALA A 504 4.59 27.55 13.08
CA ALA A 504 6.02 27.79 13.06
C ALA A 504 6.84 26.53 13.39
N ALA A 505 6.35 25.68 14.31
CA ALA A 505 6.98 24.40 14.62
C ALA A 505 6.92 23.42 13.44
N ILE A 506 5.79 23.37 12.72
CA ILE A 506 5.62 22.51 11.52
C ILE A 506 6.51 22.99 10.37
N LYS A 507 6.69 24.31 10.20
CA LYS A 507 7.64 24.85 9.21
C LYS A 507 9.09 24.44 9.50
N LYS A 508 9.47 24.34 10.78
CA LYS A 508 10.80 23.87 11.20
C LYS A 508 10.95 22.35 11.11
N GLU A 509 9.89 21.60 11.41
CA GLU A 509 9.84 20.13 11.39
C GLU A 509 8.60 19.66 10.58
N PRO A 510 8.71 19.54 9.25
CA PRO A 510 7.59 19.17 8.38
C PRO A 510 7.02 17.78 8.68
N LEU A 511 7.81 16.88 9.28
CA LEU A 511 7.40 15.54 9.69
C LEU A 511 6.26 15.55 10.74
N LEU A 512 6.02 16.67 11.44
CA LEU A 512 4.93 16.82 12.40
C LEU A 512 3.55 17.01 11.78
N ALA A 513 3.46 17.45 10.53
CA ALA A 513 2.17 17.78 9.92
C ALA A 513 1.24 16.54 9.88
N ARG A 514 1.76 15.43 9.38
CA ARG A 514 1.01 14.18 9.17
C ARG A 514 0.52 13.49 10.45
N PRO A 515 1.32 13.29 11.52
CA PRO A 515 0.81 12.71 12.76
C PRO A 515 -0.23 13.59 13.45
N LEU A 516 -0.25 14.90 13.16
CA LEU A 516 -1.27 15.84 13.65
C LEU A 516 -2.49 15.94 12.72
N GLY A 517 -2.52 15.22 11.59
CA GLY A 517 -3.60 15.35 10.60
C GLY A 517 -3.68 16.73 9.94
N LEU A 518 -2.57 17.44 9.86
CA LEU A 518 -2.46 18.75 9.22
C LEU A 518 -1.84 18.65 7.82
N PRO A 519 -2.16 19.57 6.91
CA PRO A 519 -1.52 19.63 5.60
C PRO A 519 -0.02 19.94 5.73
N PRO A 520 0.82 19.45 4.79
CA PRO A 520 2.24 19.74 4.78
C PRO A 520 2.50 21.25 4.57
N PRO A 521 3.60 21.80 5.11
CA PRO A 521 3.88 23.24 5.05
C PRO A 521 4.16 23.76 3.64
N LYS A 522 4.63 22.90 2.73
CA LYS A 522 4.78 23.18 1.30
C LYS A 522 4.11 22.07 0.49
N PRO A 523 3.48 22.38 -0.66
CA PRO A 523 2.87 21.37 -1.53
C PRO A 523 3.91 20.40 -2.12
N SER A 524 5.17 20.84 -2.26
CA SER A 524 6.29 19.98 -2.70
C SER A 524 6.63 18.88 -1.69
N ALA A 525 6.38 19.11 -0.40
CA ALA A 525 6.60 18.15 0.67
C ALA A 525 5.35 17.28 0.94
N ASP A 526 4.32 17.38 0.11
CA ASP A 526 3.18 16.47 0.18
C ASP A 526 3.55 15.08 -0.36
N VAL A 527 3.25 14.06 0.45
CA VAL A 527 3.50 12.66 0.10
C VAL A 527 2.76 12.30 -1.19
N HIS A 528 1.52 12.76 -1.36
CA HIS A 528 0.75 12.45 -2.57
C HIS A 528 1.35 13.08 -3.82
N ALA A 529 1.78 14.34 -3.74
CA ALA A 529 2.47 15.02 -4.84
C ALA A 529 3.78 14.30 -5.19
N VAL A 530 4.55 13.85 -4.20
CA VAL A 530 5.78 13.08 -4.41
C VAL A 530 5.49 11.73 -5.09
N LEU A 531 4.50 10.98 -4.63
CA LEU A 531 4.10 9.72 -5.23
C LEU A 531 3.60 9.90 -6.66
N GLN A 532 2.89 10.99 -6.95
CA GLN A 532 2.42 11.32 -8.29
C GLN A 532 3.56 11.74 -9.21
N ALA A 533 4.47 12.61 -8.74
CA ALA A 533 5.65 13.01 -9.49
C ALA A 533 6.53 11.81 -9.83
N MET A 534 6.64 10.85 -8.92
CA MET A 534 7.37 9.60 -9.12
C MET A 534 6.57 8.52 -9.87
N SER A 535 5.33 8.78 -10.25
CA SER A 535 4.55 7.88 -11.11
C SER A 535 5.15 7.89 -12.53
N GLY A 536 5.67 6.75 -12.96
CA GLY A 536 6.29 6.56 -14.28
C GLY A 536 7.66 5.88 -14.21
N THR A 537 8.12 5.35 -15.34
CA THR A 537 9.41 4.66 -15.40
C THR A 537 10.57 5.67 -15.40
N LEU A 538 11.45 5.58 -14.39
CA LEU A 538 12.75 6.24 -14.46
C LEU A 538 13.52 5.63 -15.64
N LYS A 539 13.94 6.47 -16.58
CA LYS A 539 14.82 6.04 -17.66
C LYS A 539 16.21 5.83 -17.05
N VAL A 540 16.69 4.59 -17.11
CA VAL A 540 18.05 4.23 -16.70
C VAL A 540 18.82 3.86 -17.96
N ASP A 541 20.03 4.39 -18.10
CA ASP A 541 20.93 3.98 -19.17
C ASP A 541 21.36 2.54 -18.92
N PHE A 542 20.95 1.62 -19.81
CA PHE A 542 21.28 0.20 -19.75
C PHE A 542 22.17 -0.17 -20.94
N GLY A 543 23.42 -0.51 -20.65
CA GLY A 543 24.35 -1.04 -21.65
C GLY A 543 24.16 -2.55 -21.81
N CYS A 544 23.58 -2.99 -22.93
CA CYS A 544 23.58 -4.40 -23.34
C CYS A 544 24.74 -4.63 -24.32
N GLN A 545 25.71 -5.46 -23.95
CA GLN A 545 26.67 -5.99 -24.93
C GLN A 545 25.99 -7.14 -25.66
N THR A 546 25.57 -6.93 -26.90
CA THR A 546 25.11 -8.03 -27.76
C THR A 546 26.26 -9.04 -27.92
N PRO A 547 26.09 -10.33 -27.56
CA PRO A 547 27.11 -11.33 -27.82
C PRO A 547 27.36 -11.38 -29.33
N VAL A 548 28.57 -11.09 -29.77
CA VAL A 548 28.94 -11.11 -31.21
C VAL A 548 29.01 -12.56 -31.73
N HIS A 549 29.13 -13.53 -30.83
CA HIS A 549 29.16 -14.95 -31.13
C HIS A 549 28.20 -15.72 -30.21
N PHE A 550 26.95 -15.83 -30.63
CA PHE A 550 26.04 -16.80 -30.04
C PHE A 550 26.61 -18.21 -30.32
N VAL A 551 26.70 -19.06 -29.30
CA VAL A 551 26.98 -20.48 -29.51
C VAL A 551 25.69 -21.10 -30.04
N GLU A 552 25.51 -21.04 -31.37
CA GLU A 552 24.27 -21.47 -32.03
C GLU A 552 24.00 -22.97 -31.85
N ARG A 553 25.05 -23.78 -31.66
CA ARG A 553 24.96 -25.22 -31.42
C ARG A 553 26.11 -25.72 -30.53
N TYR A 554 25.77 -26.48 -29.50
CA TYR A 554 26.73 -27.25 -28.70
C TYR A 554 26.78 -28.69 -29.22
N ILE A 555 27.69 -28.98 -30.14
CA ILE A 555 27.96 -30.35 -30.62
C ILE A 555 29.22 -30.85 -29.92
N ASP A 556 29.04 -31.66 -28.88
CA ASP A 556 30.14 -32.36 -28.24
C ASP A 556 30.57 -33.54 -29.14
N LYS A 557 31.73 -33.40 -29.79
CA LYS A 557 32.32 -34.42 -30.67
C LYS A 557 32.72 -35.70 -29.91
N ASN A 558 32.84 -35.62 -28.59
CA ASN A 558 33.22 -36.75 -27.73
C ASN A 558 32.01 -37.44 -27.12
N TYR A 559 30.81 -36.91 -27.33
CA TYR A 559 29.57 -37.49 -26.84
C TYR A 559 29.31 -38.85 -27.51
N GLU A 560 29.17 -39.89 -26.68
CA GLU A 560 28.68 -41.20 -27.10
C GLU A 560 27.37 -41.51 -26.36
N TRP A 561 26.31 -41.81 -27.11
CA TRP A 561 25.01 -42.16 -26.53
C TRP A 561 25.00 -43.55 -25.86
N ASN A 562 25.95 -44.42 -26.22
CA ASN A 562 26.01 -45.80 -25.75
C ASN A 562 26.84 -45.92 -24.46
N VAL A 563 26.15 -46.21 -23.35
CA VAL A 563 26.75 -46.39 -22.02
C VAL A 563 27.81 -47.51 -21.98
N TRP A 564 27.68 -48.54 -22.81
CA TRP A 564 28.68 -49.61 -22.90
C TRP A 564 29.96 -49.17 -23.63
N ALA A 565 29.85 -48.24 -24.58
CA ALA A 565 31.02 -47.64 -25.22
C ALA A 565 31.78 -46.75 -24.22
N LEU A 566 31.06 -45.95 -23.42
CA LEU A 566 31.62 -45.17 -22.32
C LEU A 566 32.31 -46.05 -21.26
N ARG A 567 31.68 -47.16 -20.85
CA ARG A 567 32.31 -48.13 -19.92
C ARG A 567 33.57 -48.76 -20.49
N ARG A 568 33.57 -49.14 -21.78
CA ARG A 568 34.78 -49.68 -22.44
C ARG A 568 35.89 -48.63 -22.52
N ARG A 569 35.59 -47.37 -22.83
CA ARG A 569 36.57 -46.27 -22.79
C ARG A 569 37.11 -46.05 -21.38
N ALA A 570 36.25 -46.04 -20.38
CA ALA A 570 36.65 -45.88 -18.98
C ALA A 570 37.55 -47.04 -18.51
N LEU A 571 37.20 -48.28 -18.85
CA LEU A 571 38.03 -49.46 -18.58
C LEU A 571 39.35 -49.43 -19.34
N ALA A 572 39.37 -48.97 -20.60
CA ALA A 572 40.59 -48.79 -21.37
C ALA A 572 41.51 -47.73 -20.72
N LEU A 573 40.97 -46.60 -20.27
CA LEU A 573 41.70 -45.56 -19.55
C LEU A 573 42.21 -46.06 -18.19
N ALA A 574 41.40 -46.82 -17.44
CA ALA A 574 41.83 -47.44 -16.19
C ALA A 574 42.96 -48.47 -16.42
N ASN A 575 42.85 -49.29 -17.46
CA ASN A 575 43.90 -50.22 -17.87
C ASN A 575 45.17 -49.49 -18.31
N LEU A 576 45.06 -48.33 -18.98
CA LEU A 576 46.21 -47.50 -19.33
C LEU A 576 46.92 -46.96 -18.09
N ARG A 577 46.21 -46.65 -17.00
CA ARG A 577 46.83 -46.24 -15.72
C ARG A 577 47.64 -47.36 -15.06
N GLY A 578 47.29 -48.62 -15.30
CA GLY A 578 48.00 -49.79 -14.78
C GLY A 578 49.15 -50.29 -15.66
N LYS A 579 49.34 -49.72 -16.85
CA LYS A 579 50.41 -50.10 -17.78
C LYS A 579 51.63 -49.19 -17.57
N ALA A 580 52.80 -49.78 -17.35
CA ALA A 580 54.06 -49.04 -17.31
C ALA A 580 54.48 -48.64 -18.73
N THR A 581 54.64 -47.35 -18.99
CA THR A 581 55.09 -46.83 -20.29
C THR A 581 56.60 -46.98 -20.42
N HIS A 582 57.09 -47.61 -21.48
CA HIS A 582 58.53 -47.75 -21.76
C HIS A 582 59.14 -46.51 -22.48
N SER A 583 58.35 -45.46 -22.72
CA SER A 583 58.84 -44.19 -23.26
C SER A 583 57.95 -43.03 -22.82
N THR A 584 58.56 -41.97 -22.32
CA THR A 584 57.89 -40.75 -21.87
C THR A 584 57.84 -39.72 -22.99
N GLN A 585 56.78 -39.75 -23.80
CA GLN A 585 56.36 -38.56 -24.53
C GLN A 585 54.84 -38.46 -24.49
N THR A 586 54.33 -37.69 -23.53
CA THR A 586 52.91 -37.34 -23.41
C THR A 586 52.64 -36.03 -24.15
N ALA A 587 51.37 -35.77 -24.50
CA ALA A 587 50.91 -34.53 -25.14
C ALA A 587 51.23 -33.26 -24.31
N GLU A 588 51.53 -33.40 -23.01
CA GLU A 588 52.02 -32.32 -22.15
C GLU A 588 53.44 -31.85 -22.50
N SER A 589 54.19 -32.60 -23.32
CA SER A 589 55.48 -32.13 -23.86
C SER A 589 55.35 -30.90 -24.76
N HIS A 590 54.13 -30.57 -25.22
CA HIS A 590 53.83 -29.34 -25.94
C HIS A 590 53.91 -28.07 -25.05
N PHE A 591 53.84 -28.21 -23.72
CA PHE A 591 53.98 -27.09 -22.77
C PHE A 591 55.43 -26.70 -22.46
N LYS A 592 56.43 -27.40 -23.03
CA LYS A 592 57.85 -27.00 -22.91
C LYS A 592 58.28 -25.98 -23.96
N ARG A 593 57.39 -25.59 -24.89
CA ARG A 593 57.57 -24.37 -25.70
C ARG A 593 56.76 -23.27 -25.06
N GLU A 594 57.43 -22.21 -24.62
CA GLU A 594 56.77 -20.92 -24.37
C GLU A 594 56.14 -20.45 -25.67
N ASN A 595 54.82 -20.63 -25.79
CA ASN A 595 54.01 -19.92 -26.76
C ASN A 595 53.29 -18.85 -25.96
N GLU A 596 53.74 -17.59 -26.08
CA GLU A 596 52.99 -16.45 -25.57
C GLU A 596 51.66 -16.36 -26.33
N THR A 597 50.58 -16.87 -25.75
CA THR A 597 49.25 -16.56 -26.22
C THR A 597 48.88 -15.18 -25.68
N GLN A 598 48.89 -14.22 -26.59
CA GLN A 598 48.36 -12.89 -26.38
C GLN A 598 46.90 -12.98 -25.91
N VAL A 599 46.66 -12.76 -24.62
CA VAL A 599 45.31 -12.55 -24.08
C VAL A 599 44.89 -11.13 -24.40
N TRP A 600 43.96 -10.95 -25.33
CA TRP A 600 43.31 -9.66 -25.52
C TRP A 600 42.32 -9.44 -24.38
N ARG A 601 42.71 -8.63 -23.40
CA ARG A 601 41.73 -8.05 -22.48
C ARG A 601 40.81 -7.14 -23.28
N PRO A 602 39.48 -7.19 -23.08
CA PRO A 602 38.57 -6.23 -23.70
C PRO A 602 39.06 -4.82 -23.40
N ARG A 603 39.32 -4.02 -24.45
CA ARG A 603 39.61 -2.59 -24.31
C ARG A 603 38.30 -1.86 -24.02
N GLU A 604 38.34 -0.89 -23.12
CA GLU A 604 37.31 0.14 -23.05
C GLU A 604 37.35 0.95 -24.34
N ALA A 605 36.43 0.65 -25.25
CA ALA A 605 36.24 1.39 -26.49
C ALA A 605 34.92 2.15 -26.38
N THR A 606 35.01 3.46 -26.18
CA THR A 606 33.88 4.37 -26.39
C THR A 606 33.65 4.48 -27.90
N VAL A 607 32.63 3.78 -28.41
CA VAL A 607 32.23 3.94 -29.81
C VAL A 607 31.16 5.02 -29.87
N GLN A 608 31.54 6.18 -30.42
CA GLN A 608 30.60 7.19 -30.87
C GLN A 608 29.96 6.67 -32.17
N THR A 609 28.74 6.13 -32.13
CA THR A 609 28.03 5.80 -33.37
C THR A 609 27.65 7.11 -34.07
N LYS A 610 28.22 7.35 -35.26
CA LYS A 610 27.99 8.58 -36.05
C LYS A 610 26.59 8.68 -36.68
N VAL A 611 25.70 7.70 -36.51
CA VAL A 611 24.38 7.72 -37.15
C VAL A 611 23.31 7.09 -36.26
N ALA A 612 22.34 7.90 -35.84
CA ALA A 612 21.08 7.46 -35.26
C ALA A 612 20.10 7.13 -36.40
N LYS A 613 19.71 5.86 -36.55
CA LYS A 613 18.70 5.42 -37.52
C LYS A 613 17.45 4.95 -36.78
N GLY A 614 16.32 5.59 -37.02
CA GLY A 614 15.01 5.12 -36.53
C GLY A 614 14.47 3.97 -37.38
N GLN A 615 13.88 2.95 -36.77
CA GLN A 615 13.07 1.95 -37.46
C GLN A 615 11.60 2.40 -37.46
N SER A 616 11.16 3.14 -38.48
CA SER A 616 9.72 3.34 -38.73
C SER A 616 9.24 2.38 -39.80
N MET A 617 8.12 1.70 -39.56
CA MET A 617 7.46 0.86 -40.57
C MET A 617 6.93 1.72 -41.73
N PRO A 618 7.05 1.27 -42.99
CA PRO A 618 6.54 2.02 -44.15
C PRO A 618 5.02 2.19 -44.04
N ARG A 619 4.55 3.42 -44.28
CA ARG A 619 3.10 3.73 -44.23
C ARG A 619 2.46 3.39 -45.56
N LYS A 620 1.46 2.50 -45.53
CA LYS A 620 0.63 2.16 -46.68
C LYS A 620 -0.61 3.06 -46.68
N LEU A 621 -0.74 3.91 -47.69
CA LEU A 621 -1.89 4.79 -47.89
C LEU A 621 -2.66 4.35 -49.14
N GLN A 622 -3.99 4.40 -49.07
CA GLN A 622 -4.85 4.21 -50.24
C GLN A 622 -5.58 5.52 -50.50
N TYR A 623 -5.47 6.03 -51.73
CA TYR A 623 -6.17 7.23 -52.15
C TYR A 623 -6.99 6.94 -53.40
N VAL A 624 -8.20 7.48 -53.44
CA VAL A 624 -9.12 7.31 -54.57
C VAL A 624 -9.06 8.57 -55.42
N GLN A 625 -8.48 8.44 -56.61
CA GLN A 625 -8.33 9.52 -57.58
C GLN A 625 -9.52 9.53 -58.55
N GLY A 626 -9.90 10.72 -59.01
CA GLY A 626 -10.93 10.90 -60.04
C GLY A 626 -12.33 11.27 -59.52
N LEU A 627 -12.49 11.52 -58.22
CA LEU A 627 -13.78 11.92 -57.63
C LEU A 627 -14.16 13.40 -57.86
N ARG A 628 -13.22 14.24 -58.33
CA ARG A 628 -13.43 15.68 -58.58
C ARG A 628 -12.80 16.14 -59.91
N GLY A 629 -13.21 15.53 -61.02
CA GLY A 629 -12.78 15.88 -62.38
C GLY A 629 -13.96 15.96 -63.36
N ALA A 630 -13.69 16.27 -64.63
CA ALA A 630 -14.69 16.28 -65.70
C ALA A 630 -15.42 14.92 -65.80
N ALA A 631 -16.65 14.91 -66.31
CA ALA A 631 -17.58 13.76 -66.26
C ALA A 631 -17.02 12.45 -66.88
N ASP A 632 -15.97 12.53 -67.69
CA ASP A 632 -15.38 11.40 -68.40
C ASP A 632 -14.24 10.69 -67.62
N VAL A 633 -13.87 11.18 -66.42
CA VAL A 633 -12.76 10.63 -65.63
C VAL A 633 -13.23 9.43 -64.78
N LYS A 634 -12.67 8.24 -65.05
CA LYS A 634 -12.96 7.01 -64.29
C LYS A 634 -12.26 7.01 -62.92
N MET A 635 -12.99 6.61 -61.88
CA MET A 635 -12.46 6.42 -60.53
C MET A 635 -11.35 5.36 -60.53
N ASN A 636 -10.21 5.69 -59.93
CA ASN A 636 -9.09 4.76 -59.80
C ASN A 636 -8.52 4.77 -58.38
N VAL A 637 -8.30 3.58 -57.80
CA VAL A 637 -7.75 3.46 -56.44
C VAL A 637 -6.25 3.26 -56.54
N VAL A 638 -5.49 4.25 -56.09
CA VAL A 638 -4.03 4.22 -56.05
C VAL A 638 -3.57 3.80 -54.66
N ARG A 639 -2.75 2.75 -54.59
CA ARG A 639 -2.12 2.28 -53.35
C ARG A 639 -0.66 2.73 -53.35
N LEU A 640 -0.28 3.51 -52.35
CA LEU A 640 1.06 4.06 -52.17
C LEU A 640 1.68 3.46 -50.90
N GLU A 641 2.90 2.94 -51.03
CA GLU A 641 3.74 2.56 -49.89
C GLU A 641 4.84 3.61 -49.76
N LEU A 642 4.80 4.39 -48.68
CA LEU A 642 5.76 5.44 -48.39
C LEU A 642 6.76 4.93 -47.34
N ASP A 643 8.01 4.74 -47.77
CA ASP A 643 9.11 4.47 -46.87
C ASP A 643 9.60 5.78 -46.26
N LEU A 644 9.18 6.05 -45.02
CA LEU A 644 9.48 7.29 -44.29
C LEU A 644 10.91 7.29 -43.71
N GLY A 645 11.72 6.27 -44.02
CA GLY A 645 13.03 6.02 -43.41
C GLY A 645 14.26 6.58 -44.13
N GLN A 646 14.12 7.44 -45.16
CA GLN A 646 15.26 8.07 -45.82
C GLN A 646 15.16 9.61 -45.78
N PRO A 647 16.06 10.32 -45.07
CA PRO A 647 16.40 11.67 -45.51
C PRO A 647 17.19 11.52 -46.80
N HIS A 648 16.61 11.94 -47.92
CA HIS A 648 17.24 11.84 -49.24
C HIS A 648 18.65 12.44 -49.23
N GLN A 649 19.58 11.70 -49.83
CA GLN A 649 20.90 12.17 -50.21
C GLN A 649 20.77 13.36 -51.15
N HIS A 650 21.32 14.50 -50.74
CA HIS A 650 22.22 15.29 -51.57
C HIS A 650 23.38 15.78 -50.73
#